data_AF-A0A3D2R6T2-F1
#
_entry.id   AF-A0A3D2R6T2-F1
#
_cell.length_a   1.000
_cell.length_b   1.000
_cell.length_c   1.000
_cell.angle_alpha   90.00
_cell.angle_beta   90.00
_cell.angle_gamma   90.00
#
_symmetry.space_group_name_H-M   'P 1'
#
loop_
_entity.id
_entity.type
_entity.pdbx_description
1 polymer ?
#
loop_
_entity_poly.entity_id
_entity_poly.type
_entity_poly.pdbx_seq_one_letter_code
_entity_poly.pdbx_strand_id
1 'polypeptide(L)'
;MKKYLFFLITMGIFSSLLAQDYFPKNEQLKENYDGLIAFTNAVIHIDADREIDSGTLLIRSGKIISVGSNVKIPDHALVHDLAGKHIYPSFVDAYTNFGVATPKSQEGGRRSPQYEPTREGFYWNDHIRAEQKAVDHFKYDEKTAQSMREQGFGVVHSLLKDGISRGSGLIVALSDESSDADRLLETNASQCFYFEKSSQSSQSYPGSLMGAMALLRQMYHDANWYRNNGAQTDQTLEALLANQKKPAFFEAGDNANTLRAHSIGAQFNQPYILVGASDGYEYLNELAQTKAHFVLPINFPQAYDVTDPYYSAQLSLEDLRRWNQAPLNPKKFAEQNIKFSLSTHDLKSPKSFSEHLSKAIEYGLDPKEALRALTTIPAAQLGVSSMLGSLEAGKLANFLISDTPLFSENSQMQSHWILGKPYNIKLQQHKTSDEYQIAIAGRAARFVVENKDGNLSLKYGEGDSLETGKITQDGQWLKWQVKDKDQSGVLRAMAQINPDNLELSGQIFFQDGESRSFVASPTAFTPGINPDADKDSPGDSKEMSSEGSGPEVMPITYPNMGFGRTQLPAQQTVLFKNATVWTGEKEGILSNTDVLVKNGKIQAIGTGLSDKGARVIDATGKHLTAGIIDEHTHIAALTINEGGQNSSAEVCISDVVNPKDISIYRNLAGGVTSAQILHGSANPIGGQSAIIKLKWGASAQDMLYDNAPKFIKFALGENVKQSNWSSFSRYPQTRMGVEQLYINYFNRARTYLDNKKSGAPYRVDEELEILGEILEGERFISCHSYVQSEINMLMKVAESFDFRVNTFTHILEGYKVAEKMAQHGVGGSTFSDWWAYKYEVKDAIPFNAAIMARAGVTTAINSDDDEMARRLNQEAAKTVKYGGMDQEEAWAMVTINPAKLLHLDDRTGSIKKGKDADLVLWNEHPLSVYAHAEKTMIDGAFYFDIDEDQALRQSLQKEKNQLIQMMLSDQKSSGSKGRAPGKRDRIKFDCETIN
;
A
#
# COMPACT_ATOMS: atom_id res chain seq x y z
N MET A 1 1.28 -73.61 39.82
CA MET A 1 0.12 -72.80 39.35
C MET A 1 -0.72 -72.38 40.57
N LYS A 2 -1.21 -71.14 40.62
CA LYS A 2 -1.94 -70.48 41.73
C LYS A 2 -1.14 -70.10 43.00
N LYS A 3 -0.09 -69.28 42.85
CA LYS A 3 0.34 -68.34 43.92
C LYS A 3 1.36 -67.26 43.51
N TYR A 4 1.96 -67.33 42.32
CA TYR A 4 2.87 -66.28 41.81
C TYR A 4 2.25 -65.32 40.77
N LEU A 5 0.98 -65.51 40.39
CA LEU A 5 0.27 -64.60 39.48
C LEU A 5 -0.43 -63.43 40.21
N PHE A 6 -0.48 -63.46 41.54
CA PHE A 6 -1.16 -62.42 42.32
C PHE A 6 -0.22 -61.28 42.78
N PHE A 7 1.10 -61.49 42.71
CA PHE A 7 2.09 -60.49 43.12
C PHE A 7 2.55 -59.56 41.98
N LEU A 8 2.27 -59.92 40.73
CA LEU A 8 2.55 -59.11 39.53
C LEU A 8 1.34 -58.28 39.04
N ILE A 9 0.16 -58.44 39.66
CA ILE A 9 -1.06 -57.69 39.32
C ILE A 9 -1.32 -56.54 40.31
N THR A 10 -0.67 -56.52 41.47
CA THR A 10 -0.78 -55.46 42.49
C THR A 10 0.28 -54.36 42.41
N MET A 11 1.09 -54.33 41.34
CA MET A 11 2.10 -53.28 41.11
C MET A 11 1.83 -52.46 39.83
N GLY A 12 0.61 -52.56 39.29
CA GLY A 12 0.15 -51.86 38.07
C GLY A 12 -1.03 -50.91 38.28
N ILE A 13 -1.37 -50.57 39.54
CA ILE A 13 -2.47 -49.67 39.86
C ILE A 13 -1.99 -48.77 41.01
N PHE A 14 -2.16 -47.45 40.84
CA PHE A 14 -1.71 -46.35 41.71
C PHE A 14 -0.26 -45.88 41.55
N SER A 15 0.00 -45.23 40.42
CA SER A 15 0.65 -43.91 40.45
C SER A 15 -0.03 -43.01 39.43
N SER A 16 -1.31 -42.72 39.65
CA SER A 16 -1.83 -41.39 39.39
C SER A 16 -1.04 -40.45 40.29
N LEU A 17 0.08 -39.93 39.78
CA LEU A 17 0.69 -38.73 40.32
C LEU A 17 -0.37 -37.64 40.20
N LEU A 18 -1.09 -37.46 41.29
CA LEU A 18 -1.75 -36.21 41.64
C LEU A 18 -0.72 -35.11 41.36
N ALA A 19 -1.06 -34.21 40.44
CA ALA A 19 -0.30 -32.98 40.26
C ALA A 19 -0.25 -32.31 41.64
N GLN A 20 0.92 -32.34 42.28
CA GLN A 20 1.18 -31.46 43.42
C GLN A 20 1.16 -30.04 42.85
N ASP A 21 0.34 -29.17 43.43
CA ASP A 21 0.40 -27.74 43.13
C ASP A 21 1.85 -27.27 43.33
N TYR A 22 2.51 -26.86 42.24
CA TYR A 22 3.91 -26.43 42.26
C TYR A 22 4.11 -25.15 43.10
N PHE A 23 3.04 -24.36 43.29
CA PHE A 23 3.02 -23.19 44.18
C PHE A 23 1.85 -23.27 45.17
N PRO A 24 2.09 -23.26 46.49
CA PRO A 24 1.02 -23.18 47.48
C PRO A 24 0.39 -21.78 47.50
N LYS A 25 -0.92 -21.68 47.22
CA LYS A 25 -1.73 -20.47 47.44
C LYS A 25 -2.48 -20.59 48.77
N ASN A 26 -2.31 -19.63 49.67
CA ASN A 26 -2.88 -19.65 51.03
C ASN A 26 -4.11 -18.73 51.22
N GLU A 27 -4.52 -18.01 50.18
CA GLU A 27 -5.53 -16.93 50.31
C GLU A 27 -6.96 -17.34 49.89
N GLN A 28 -7.16 -18.56 49.37
CA GLN A 28 -8.46 -19.03 48.88
C GLN A 28 -8.74 -20.49 49.28
N LEU A 29 -10.02 -20.85 49.43
CA LEU A 29 -10.47 -22.24 49.57
C LEU A 29 -10.02 -23.05 48.34
N LYS A 30 -9.39 -24.22 48.56
CA LYS A 30 -9.03 -25.15 47.48
C LYS A 30 -10.31 -25.79 46.90
N GLU A 31 -10.92 -25.16 45.92
CA GLU A 31 -11.94 -25.81 45.09
C GLU A 31 -11.24 -26.66 44.01
N ASN A 32 -11.03 -27.94 44.31
CA ASN A 32 -10.58 -28.93 43.32
C ASN A 32 -11.76 -29.31 42.40
N TYR A 33 -12.19 -28.39 41.55
CA TYR A 33 -13.08 -28.71 40.44
C TYR A 33 -12.25 -29.29 39.29
N ASP A 34 -12.59 -30.48 38.75
CA ASP A 34 -11.90 -31.15 37.61
C ASP A 34 -11.97 -30.32 36.30
N GLY A 35 -12.58 -29.13 36.34
CA GLY A 35 -12.66 -28.19 35.22
C GLY A 35 -13.50 -28.71 34.06
N LEU A 36 -14.34 -29.73 34.29
CA LEU A 36 -15.14 -30.40 33.26
C LEU A 36 -16.46 -29.67 33.04
N ILE A 37 -16.63 -29.03 31.90
CA ILE A 37 -17.80 -28.19 31.58
C ILE A 37 -18.40 -28.66 30.24
N ALA A 38 -19.72 -28.83 30.19
CA ALA A 38 -20.46 -29.20 28.99
C ALA A 38 -21.41 -28.08 28.56
N PHE A 39 -21.34 -27.67 27.31
CA PHE A 39 -22.27 -26.72 26.68
C PHE A 39 -23.20 -27.51 25.77
N THR A 40 -24.50 -27.55 26.06
CA THR A 40 -25.47 -28.43 25.39
C THR A 40 -26.48 -27.65 24.55
N ASN A 41 -27.09 -28.31 23.56
CA ASN A 41 -28.19 -27.80 22.74
C ASN A 41 -27.87 -26.56 21.89
N ALA A 42 -26.59 -26.18 21.74
CA ALA A 42 -26.18 -25.07 20.88
C ALA A 42 -26.06 -25.48 19.40
N VAL A 43 -26.12 -24.50 18.50
CA VAL A 43 -25.60 -24.67 17.13
C VAL A 43 -24.09 -24.47 17.17
N ILE A 44 -23.32 -25.55 17.03
CA ILE A 44 -21.86 -25.51 17.13
C ILE A 44 -21.25 -25.41 15.74
N HIS A 45 -20.64 -24.27 15.44
CA HIS A 45 -19.83 -24.05 14.24
C HIS A 45 -18.42 -24.57 14.52
N ILE A 46 -18.10 -25.78 14.04
CA ILE A 46 -16.76 -26.37 14.22
C ILE A 46 -15.72 -25.49 13.52
N ASP A 47 -16.03 -25.08 12.29
CA ASP A 47 -15.32 -24.12 11.47
C ASP A 47 -16.32 -23.44 10.52
N ALA A 48 -15.85 -22.73 9.49
CA ALA A 48 -16.72 -22.01 8.57
C ALA A 48 -17.61 -22.90 7.68
N ASP A 49 -17.29 -24.19 7.56
CA ASP A 49 -17.93 -25.12 6.63
C ASP A 49 -18.72 -26.23 7.33
N ARG A 50 -18.40 -26.51 8.60
CA ARG A 50 -19.01 -27.58 9.40
C ARG A 50 -19.76 -27.03 10.60
N GLU A 51 -21.05 -27.37 10.70
CA GLU A 51 -21.91 -27.05 11.84
C GLU A 51 -22.59 -28.31 12.42
N ILE A 52 -22.93 -28.26 13.70
CA ILE A 52 -23.69 -29.28 14.42
C ILE A 52 -24.89 -28.61 15.09
N ASP A 53 -26.09 -28.98 14.65
CA ASP A 53 -27.33 -28.57 15.31
C ASP A 53 -27.55 -29.32 16.62
N SER A 54 -28.03 -28.60 17.64
CA SER A 54 -28.26 -29.13 18.99
C SER A 54 -27.06 -29.91 19.54
N GLY A 55 -25.86 -29.43 19.24
CA GLY A 55 -24.60 -30.07 19.61
C GLY A 55 -24.24 -29.88 21.08
N THR A 56 -23.31 -30.73 21.53
CA THR A 56 -22.66 -30.63 22.84
C THR A 56 -21.16 -30.41 22.67
N LEU A 57 -20.61 -29.37 23.31
CA LEU A 57 -19.17 -29.10 23.43
C LEU A 57 -18.74 -29.42 24.86
N LEU A 58 -17.84 -30.39 25.03
CA LEU A 58 -17.29 -30.78 26.33
C LEU A 58 -15.85 -30.29 26.44
N ILE A 59 -15.55 -29.51 27.47
CA ILE A 59 -14.21 -28.98 27.75
C ILE A 59 -13.71 -29.45 29.12
N ARG A 60 -12.40 -29.59 29.27
CA ARG A 60 -11.72 -29.89 30.53
C ARG A 60 -10.40 -29.14 30.60
N SER A 61 -10.15 -28.42 31.69
CA SER A 61 -8.87 -27.74 31.97
C SER A 61 -8.36 -26.91 30.77
N GLY A 62 -9.26 -26.15 30.14
CA GLY A 62 -8.94 -25.27 29.02
C GLY A 62 -8.74 -25.95 27.66
N LYS A 63 -9.09 -27.24 27.52
CA LYS A 63 -9.08 -27.97 26.24
C LYS A 63 -10.43 -28.56 25.89
N ILE A 64 -10.71 -28.69 24.59
CA ILE A 64 -11.88 -29.39 24.08
C ILE A 64 -11.62 -30.89 24.16
N ILE A 65 -12.51 -31.62 24.82
CA ILE A 65 -12.43 -33.09 24.97
C ILE A 65 -13.27 -33.80 23.92
N SER A 66 -14.46 -33.29 23.64
CA SER A 66 -15.38 -33.86 22.66
C SER A 66 -16.33 -32.81 22.13
N VAL A 67 -16.75 -32.96 20.88
CA VAL A 67 -17.77 -32.15 20.23
C VAL A 67 -18.64 -33.06 19.37
N GLY A 68 -19.96 -32.88 19.37
CA GLY A 68 -20.87 -33.73 18.60
C GLY A 68 -22.32 -33.62 19.04
N SER A 69 -23.23 -34.23 18.27
CA SER A 69 -24.65 -34.32 18.63
C SER A 69 -24.94 -35.34 19.73
N ASN A 70 -24.05 -36.33 19.92
CA ASN A 70 -24.21 -37.44 20.88
C ASN A 70 -23.00 -37.55 21.84
N VAL A 71 -22.62 -36.45 22.49
CA VAL A 71 -21.51 -36.46 23.48
C VAL A 71 -22.03 -36.98 24.82
N LYS A 72 -21.37 -37.99 25.39
CA LYS A 72 -21.68 -38.47 26.74
C LYS A 72 -21.18 -37.47 27.78
N ILE A 73 -22.09 -36.82 28.49
CA ILE A 73 -21.78 -35.87 29.57
C ILE A 73 -21.56 -36.64 30.87
N PRO A 74 -20.39 -36.54 31.52
CA PRO A 74 -20.16 -37.17 32.82
C PRO A 74 -20.99 -36.50 33.94
N ASP A 75 -21.45 -37.29 34.92
CA ASP A 75 -22.39 -36.85 35.97
C ASP A 75 -21.92 -35.67 36.85
N HIS A 76 -20.63 -35.36 36.86
CA HIS A 76 -20.02 -34.26 37.63
C HIS A 76 -19.62 -33.05 36.76
N ALA A 77 -19.95 -33.05 35.46
CA ALA A 77 -19.70 -31.93 34.58
C ALA A 77 -20.68 -30.78 34.88
N LEU A 78 -20.17 -29.54 34.85
CA LEU A 78 -21.01 -28.35 34.92
C LEU A 78 -21.69 -28.18 33.56
N VAL A 79 -23.02 -28.22 33.53
CA VAL A 79 -23.79 -28.16 32.28
C VAL A 79 -24.35 -26.76 32.08
N HIS A 80 -24.04 -26.17 30.92
CA HIS A 80 -24.66 -24.94 30.42
C HIS A 80 -25.56 -25.27 29.25
N ASP A 81 -26.87 -25.08 29.43
CA ASP A 81 -27.83 -25.21 28.34
C ASP A 81 -27.84 -23.94 27.48
N LEU A 82 -27.54 -24.10 26.19
CA LEU A 82 -27.39 -23.05 25.21
C LEU A 82 -28.37 -23.22 24.04
N ALA A 83 -29.56 -23.78 24.31
CA ALA A 83 -30.63 -23.91 23.33
C ALA A 83 -30.88 -22.59 22.57
N GLY A 84 -30.84 -22.66 21.23
CA GLY A 84 -31.02 -21.50 20.34
C GLY A 84 -29.84 -20.53 20.29
N LYS A 85 -28.69 -20.85 20.90
CA LYS A 85 -27.45 -20.08 20.84
C LYS A 85 -26.46 -20.72 19.89
N HIS A 86 -25.48 -19.94 19.45
CA HIS A 86 -24.43 -20.38 18.54
C HIS A 86 -23.07 -20.37 19.24
N ILE A 87 -22.24 -21.39 18.98
CA ILE A 87 -20.85 -21.46 19.44
C ILE A 87 -19.93 -21.43 18.22
N TYR A 88 -18.94 -20.56 18.21
CA TYR A 88 -17.91 -20.46 17.16
C TYR A 88 -16.50 -20.52 17.77
N PRO A 89 -15.46 -20.88 17.01
CA PRO A 89 -14.07 -20.71 17.45
C PRO A 89 -13.78 -19.23 17.70
N SER A 90 -12.97 -18.93 18.72
CA SER A 90 -12.48 -17.56 18.93
C SER A 90 -11.65 -17.08 17.75
N PHE A 91 -11.71 -15.78 17.46
CA PHE A 91 -10.86 -15.20 16.44
C PHE A 91 -9.39 -15.20 16.88
N VAL A 92 -8.52 -15.30 15.88
CA VAL A 92 -7.06 -15.26 16.00
C VAL A 92 -6.56 -14.08 15.18
N ASP A 93 -5.93 -13.10 15.83
CA ASP A 93 -5.26 -12.01 15.11
C ASP A 93 -3.81 -12.43 14.79
N ALA A 94 -3.48 -12.51 13.50
CA ALA A 94 -2.18 -12.98 13.04
C ALA A 94 -1.08 -11.91 13.11
N TYR A 95 -1.41 -10.63 13.34
CA TYR A 95 -0.39 -9.57 13.32
C TYR A 95 -0.76 -8.35 14.20
N THR A 96 -0.21 -8.29 15.40
CA THR A 96 -0.40 -7.15 16.33
C THR A 96 0.92 -6.73 16.98
N ASN A 97 0.87 -5.69 17.80
CA ASN A 97 1.90 -5.38 18.80
C ASN A 97 1.31 -5.41 20.23
N PHE A 98 0.32 -6.28 20.47
CA PHE A 98 -0.35 -6.39 21.77
C PHE A 98 0.64 -6.66 22.90
N GLY A 99 0.61 -5.83 23.95
CA GLY A 99 1.46 -5.97 25.13
C GLY A 99 2.96 -5.75 24.86
N VAL A 100 3.36 -5.35 23.65
CA VAL A 100 4.75 -5.08 23.28
C VAL A 100 4.89 -3.62 22.90
N ALA A 101 5.60 -2.86 23.73
CA ALA A 101 5.79 -1.43 23.49
C ALA A 101 6.73 -1.17 22.31
N THR A 102 6.36 -0.23 21.43
CA THR A 102 7.25 0.24 20.37
C THR A 102 8.42 1.01 20.97
N PRO A 103 9.68 0.71 20.59
CA PRO A 103 10.84 1.44 21.10
C PRO A 103 10.79 2.93 20.71
N LYS A 104 11.13 3.80 21.66
CA LYS A 104 11.15 5.26 21.45
C LYS A 104 12.44 5.69 20.76
N SER A 105 12.34 6.61 19.81
CA SER A 105 13.52 7.17 19.13
C SER A 105 14.55 7.71 20.11
N GLN A 106 15.83 7.43 19.86
CA GLN A 106 16.93 7.95 20.66
C GLN A 106 16.98 9.49 20.52
N GLU A 107 16.92 10.25 21.64
CA GLU A 107 16.95 11.72 21.57
C GLU A 107 18.29 12.23 20.99
N GLY A 108 18.18 13.07 19.96
CA GLY A 108 19.26 13.43 19.04
C GLY A 108 20.36 14.30 19.64
N GLY A 109 21.55 13.71 19.81
CA GLY A 109 22.78 14.43 20.19
C GLY A 109 23.81 14.61 19.06
N ARG A 110 23.61 14.04 17.87
CA ARG A 110 24.64 14.06 16.81
C ARG A 110 24.26 14.97 15.64
N ARG A 111 25.08 15.99 15.41
CA ARG A 111 25.01 16.88 14.23
C ARG A 111 25.58 16.22 12.95
N SER A 112 26.06 14.99 13.02
CA SER A 112 26.73 14.30 11.90
C SER A 112 26.18 12.89 11.73
N PRO A 113 26.06 12.38 10.48
CA PRO A 113 25.59 11.03 10.21
C PRO A 113 26.48 9.97 10.88
N GLN A 114 25.86 8.90 11.38
CA GLN A 114 26.56 7.69 11.84
C GLN A 114 26.69 6.73 10.65
N TYR A 115 27.93 6.40 10.24
CA TYR A 115 28.17 5.43 9.16
C TYR A 115 28.44 4.03 9.70
N GLU A 116 29.23 3.92 10.78
CA GLU A 116 29.61 2.65 11.40
C GLU A 116 28.50 2.09 12.31
N PRO A 117 28.43 0.76 12.50
CA PRO A 117 27.60 0.15 13.53
C PRO A 117 28.04 0.55 14.94
N THR A 118 27.11 0.49 15.89
CA THR A 118 27.35 0.73 17.31
C THR A 118 27.29 -0.54 18.16
N ARG A 119 26.83 -1.65 17.59
CA ARG A 119 26.66 -2.93 18.29
C ARG A 119 27.77 -3.92 17.89
N GLU A 120 28.58 -4.35 18.85
CA GLU A 120 29.63 -5.36 18.64
C GLU A 120 29.07 -6.79 18.77
N GLY A 121 29.49 -7.70 17.89
CA GLY A 121 29.02 -9.10 17.87
C GLY A 121 27.67 -9.33 17.18
N PHE A 122 27.14 -8.29 16.52
CA PHE A 122 25.91 -8.30 15.73
C PHE A 122 26.22 -7.96 14.27
N TYR A 123 25.22 -8.04 13.42
CA TYR A 123 25.35 -7.69 12.02
C TYR A 123 25.84 -6.24 11.84
N TRP A 124 26.62 -5.99 10.78
CA TRP A 124 27.28 -4.70 10.51
C TRP A 124 26.30 -3.51 10.35
N ASN A 125 25.01 -3.79 10.15
CA ASN A 125 23.96 -2.79 10.07
C ASN A 125 23.02 -2.87 11.29
N ASP A 126 22.93 -1.78 12.05
CA ASP A 126 22.16 -1.67 13.29
C ASP A 126 20.64 -1.70 13.10
N HIS A 127 20.16 -1.69 11.86
CA HIS A 127 18.74 -1.85 11.52
C HIS A 127 18.34 -3.30 11.23
N ILE A 128 19.30 -4.23 11.13
CA ILE A 128 19.03 -5.68 11.09
C ILE A 128 19.12 -6.22 12.53
N ARG A 129 18.00 -6.69 13.05
CA ARG A 129 17.79 -7.02 14.47
C ARG A 129 17.09 -8.37 14.67
N ALA A 130 17.49 -9.36 13.88
CA ALA A 130 16.92 -10.70 13.89
C ALA A 130 17.01 -11.41 15.26
N GLU A 131 17.93 -10.98 16.12
CA GLU A 131 18.14 -11.48 17.47
C GLU A 131 17.06 -11.09 18.48
N GLN A 132 16.24 -10.06 18.18
CA GLN A 132 15.25 -9.56 19.11
C GLN A 132 14.12 -10.57 19.33
N LYS A 133 13.57 -10.59 20.55
CA LYS A 133 12.41 -11.42 20.90
C LYS A 133 11.35 -10.55 21.54
N ALA A 134 10.16 -10.58 20.97
CA ALA A 134 9.04 -9.80 21.47
C ALA A 134 8.66 -10.15 22.92
N VAL A 135 8.91 -11.40 23.35
CA VAL A 135 8.67 -11.85 24.74
C VAL A 135 9.50 -11.08 25.78
N ASP A 136 10.71 -10.62 25.43
CA ASP A 136 11.58 -9.87 26.34
C ASP A 136 11.03 -8.45 26.63
N HIS A 137 10.08 -7.99 25.81
CA HIS A 137 9.42 -6.70 25.90
C HIS A 137 7.93 -6.81 26.24
N PHE A 138 7.45 -8.02 26.51
CA PHE A 138 6.04 -8.29 26.69
C PHE A 138 5.56 -7.91 28.10
N LYS A 139 4.43 -7.22 28.15
CA LYS A 139 3.64 -6.98 29.35
C LYS A 139 2.17 -7.08 29.00
N TYR A 140 1.44 -7.97 29.68
CA TYR A 140 0.02 -8.14 29.44
C TYR A 140 -0.77 -6.87 29.77
N ASP A 141 -1.61 -6.43 28.83
CA ASP A 141 -2.49 -5.26 28.96
C ASP A 141 -3.95 -5.71 29.01
N GLU A 142 -4.50 -5.78 30.22
CA GLU A 142 -5.89 -6.19 30.48
C GLU A 142 -6.92 -5.32 29.74
N LYS A 143 -6.67 -4.01 29.60
CA LYS A 143 -7.63 -3.08 28.99
C LYS A 143 -7.69 -3.28 27.48
N THR A 144 -6.54 -3.45 26.85
CA THR A 144 -6.47 -3.76 25.42
C THR A 144 -6.99 -5.17 25.16
N ALA A 145 -6.66 -6.13 26.02
CA ALA A 145 -7.18 -7.50 25.94
C ALA A 145 -8.70 -7.53 26.03
N GLN A 146 -9.30 -6.82 26.99
CA GLN A 146 -10.75 -6.67 27.09
C GLN A 146 -11.34 -6.11 25.78
N SER A 147 -10.74 -5.04 25.24
CA SER A 147 -11.22 -4.42 24.00
C SER A 147 -11.14 -5.36 22.80
N MET A 148 -10.12 -6.22 22.71
CA MET A 148 -9.99 -7.24 21.67
C MET A 148 -10.94 -8.42 21.87
N ARG A 149 -11.12 -8.88 23.11
CA ARG A 149 -12.08 -9.94 23.45
C ARG A 149 -13.52 -9.56 23.14
N GLU A 150 -13.89 -8.30 23.38
CA GLU A 150 -15.19 -7.73 23.03
C GLU A 150 -15.45 -7.73 21.52
N GLN A 151 -14.42 -7.90 20.69
CA GLN A 151 -14.51 -8.01 19.22
C GLN A 151 -14.41 -9.46 18.73
N GLY A 152 -14.26 -10.44 19.65
CA GLY A 152 -14.18 -11.87 19.32
C GLY A 152 -12.77 -12.45 19.26
N PHE A 153 -11.71 -11.66 19.48
CA PHE A 153 -10.33 -12.16 19.51
C PHE A 153 -9.98 -12.84 20.83
N GLY A 154 -9.60 -14.11 20.77
CA GLY A 154 -9.19 -14.90 21.94
C GLY A 154 -7.69 -15.12 22.01
N VAL A 155 -7.01 -15.08 20.86
CA VAL A 155 -5.56 -15.25 20.73
C VAL A 155 -5.02 -14.22 19.74
N VAL A 156 -3.84 -13.69 20.02
CA VAL A 156 -3.14 -12.75 19.16
C VAL A 156 -1.68 -13.15 19.00
N HIS A 157 -1.14 -12.95 17.81
CA HIS A 157 0.29 -12.85 17.58
C HIS A 157 0.75 -11.41 17.83
N SER A 158 1.87 -11.25 18.54
CA SER A 158 2.44 -9.96 18.87
C SER A 158 3.92 -9.90 18.50
N LEU A 159 4.42 -8.71 18.17
CA LEU A 159 5.79 -8.48 17.73
C LEU A 159 6.34 -7.13 18.19
N LEU A 160 7.66 -7.03 18.18
CA LEU A 160 8.40 -5.79 18.39
C LEU A 160 8.57 -5.05 17.05
N LYS A 161 8.05 -3.82 16.96
CA LYS A 161 8.15 -2.99 15.74
C LYS A 161 9.45 -2.16 15.75
N ASP A 162 10.61 -2.81 15.58
CA ASP A 162 11.92 -2.13 15.56
C ASP A 162 12.92 -2.79 14.59
N GLY A 163 13.29 -2.09 13.51
CA GLY A 163 14.25 -2.58 12.52
C GLY A 163 13.62 -3.14 11.25
N ILE A 164 14.50 -3.49 10.29
CA ILE A 164 14.18 -4.05 8.98
C ILE A 164 13.99 -5.57 9.08
N SER A 165 14.88 -6.25 9.80
CA SER A 165 14.64 -7.60 10.34
C SER A 165 14.42 -7.44 11.84
N ARG A 166 13.23 -7.76 12.35
CA ARG A 166 12.74 -7.38 13.69
C ARG A 166 12.77 -8.51 14.70
N GLY A 167 13.40 -9.62 14.33
CA GLY A 167 13.46 -10.82 15.16
C GLY A 167 12.12 -11.55 15.25
N SER A 168 11.81 -12.07 16.43
CA SER A 168 10.74 -13.05 16.63
C SER A 168 9.53 -12.53 17.40
N GLY A 169 8.35 -12.93 16.93
CA GLY A 169 7.07 -12.67 17.60
C GLY A 169 6.67 -13.76 18.59
N LEU A 170 5.61 -13.50 19.36
CA LEU A 170 5.02 -14.42 20.34
C LEU A 170 3.51 -14.59 20.11
N ILE A 171 2.93 -15.69 20.58
CA ILE A 171 1.49 -15.97 20.53
C ILE A 171 0.94 -15.94 21.96
N VAL A 172 -0.11 -15.14 22.17
CA VAL A 172 -0.68 -14.85 23.48
C VAL A 172 -2.19 -15.10 23.47
N ALA A 173 -2.66 -15.89 24.44
CA ALA A 173 -4.08 -15.98 24.77
C ALA A 173 -4.51 -14.78 25.63
N LEU A 174 -5.64 -14.16 25.31
CA LEU A 174 -6.14 -12.95 25.99
C LEU A 174 -6.86 -13.30 27.30
N SER A 175 -6.23 -14.09 28.17
CA SER A 175 -6.82 -14.54 29.44
C SER A 175 -6.25 -13.80 30.66
N ASP A 176 -7.01 -12.86 31.22
CA ASP A 176 -6.63 -12.06 32.39
C ASP A 176 -6.30 -12.89 33.63
N GLU A 177 -7.03 -13.99 33.86
CA GLU A 177 -6.96 -14.81 35.08
C GLU A 177 -5.85 -15.89 35.04
N SER A 178 -5.13 -16.00 33.93
CA SER A 178 -4.11 -17.03 33.73
C SER A 178 -2.72 -16.53 34.16
N SER A 179 -1.71 -17.37 34.33
CA SER A 179 -0.34 -16.85 34.50
C SER A 179 0.29 -16.59 33.13
N ASP A 180 1.42 -15.88 33.07
CA ASP A 180 2.21 -15.79 31.83
C ASP A 180 2.68 -17.18 31.35
N ALA A 181 2.86 -18.13 32.26
CA ALA A 181 3.19 -19.51 31.91
C ALA A 181 2.07 -20.24 31.14
N ASP A 182 0.81 -19.80 31.30
CA ASP A 182 -0.34 -20.43 30.63
C ASP A 182 -0.79 -19.65 29.39
N ARG A 183 -0.74 -18.31 29.44
CA ARG A 183 -1.24 -17.46 28.35
C ARG A 183 -0.24 -17.27 27.21
N LEU A 184 1.05 -17.44 27.46
CA LEU A 184 2.08 -17.41 26.40
C LEU A 184 2.16 -18.79 25.73
N LEU A 185 1.46 -18.93 24.61
CA LEU A 185 1.32 -20.21 23.91
C LEU A 185 2.59 -20.59 23.13
N GLU A 186 3.28 -19.60 22.59
CA GLU A 186 4.57 -19.75 21.91
C GLU A 186 5.35 -18.44 22.06
N THR A 187 6.61 -18.49 22.52
CA THR A 187 7.42 -17.30 22.81
C THR A 187 8.39 -16.94 21.69
N ASN A 188 8.55 -17.83 20.72
CA ASN A 188 9.31 -17.58 19.49
C ASN A 188 8.54 -18.20 18.31
N ALA A 189 7.45 -17.55 17.91
CA ALA A 189 6.47 -18.09 16.98
C ALA A 189 6.79 -17.83 15.50
N SER A 190 7.53 -16.75 15.21
CA SER A 190 7.69 -16.24 13.85
C SER A 190 9.02 -15.53 13.66
N GLN A 191 9.30 -15.15 12.43
CA GLN A 191 10.30 -14.14 12.06
C GLN A 191 9.59 -12.95 11.42
N CYS A 192 9.99 -11.72 11.72
CA CYS A 192 9.27 -10.51 11.29
C CYS A 192 10.18 -9.54 10.54
N PHE A 193 9.67 -8.93 9.47
CA PHE A 193 10.38 -8.01 8.59
C PHE A 193 9.58 -6.75 8.27
N TYR A 194 10.29 -5.68 7.92
CA TYR A 194 9.74 -4.39 7.49
C TYR A 194 10.76 -3.61 6.66
N PHE A 195 10.32 -2.57 5.94
CA PHE A 195 11.24 -1.70 5.19
C PHE A 195 11.79 -0.51 5.99
N GLU A 196 11.22 -0.16 7.14
CA GLU A 196 11.74 0.98 7.93
C GLU A 196 12.83 0.60 8.92
N LYS A 197 13.69 1.58 9.16
CA LYS A 197 14.81 1.54 10.09
C LYS A 197 14.39 1.32 11.54
N SER A 198 15.34 0.84 12.34
CA SER A 198 15.22 0.83 13.80
C SER A 198 15.16 2.26 14.34
N SER A 199 14.24 2.53 15.27
CA SER A 199 14.16 3.81 16.00
C SER A 199 15.29 3.97 17.02
N GLN A 200 15.97 2.85 17.35
CA GLN A 200 17.09 2.79 18.29
C GLN A 200 18.46 3.05 17.65
N SER A 201 18.53 3.27 16.33
CA SER A 201 19.80 3.49 15.64
C SER A 201 19.75 4.77 14.80
N SER A 202 20.84 5.54 14.86
CA SER A 202 21.06 6.70 14.00
C SER A 202 21.94 6.39 12.77
N GLN A 203 22.22 5.10 12.51
CA GLN A 203 23.00 4.70 11.34
C GLN A 203 22.34 5.22 10.05
N SER A 204 23.16 5.75 9.14
CA SER A 204 22.66 6.50 7.98
C SER A 204 22.03 5.56 6.95
N TYR A 205 22.71 4.45 6.65
CA TYR A 205 22.27 3.46 5.67
C TYR A 205 21.35 2.41 6.32
N PRO A 206 20.19 2.11 5.73
CA PRO A 206 19.69 2.67 4.46
C PRO A 206 18.91 3.98 4.66
N GLY A 207 19.01 4.90 3.69
CA GLY A 207 18.22 6.13 3.62
C GLY A 207 16.97 6.00 2.74
N SER A 208 16.87 4.95 1.93
CA SER A 208 15.83 4.79 0.91
C SER A 208 15.18 3.40 0.93
N LEU A 209 14.03 3.27 0.26
CA LEU A 209 13.37 1.96 0.09
C LEU A 209 14.25 0.98 -0.70
N MET A 210 14.90 1.43 -1.78
CA MET A 210 15.83 0.60 -2.55
C MET A 210 17.06 0.17 -1.73
N GLY A 211 17.55 1.03 -0.82
CA GLY A 211 18.59 0.67 0.13
C GLY A 211 18.14 -0.37 1.15
N ALA A 212 16.91 -0.26 1.68
CA ALA A 212 16.36 -1.28 2.58
C ALA A 212 16.19 -2.64 1.87
N MET A 213 15.78 -2.62 0.60
CA MET A 213 15.69 -3.82 -0.23
C MET A 213 17.07 -4.44 -0.47
N ALA A 214 18.07 -3.65 -0.86
CA ALA A 214 19.42 -4.14 -1.09
C ALA A 214 20.07 -4.68 0.19
N LEU A 215 19.88 -4.01 1.32
CA LEU A 215 20.36 -4.49 2.62
C LEU A 215 19.76 -5.85 3.00
N LEU A 216 18.46 -6.08 2.71
CA LEU A 216 17.82 -7.38 2.92
C LEU A 216 18.42 -8.46 2.03
N ARG A 217 18.68 -8.17 0.74
CA ARG A 217 19.33 -9.13 -0.16
C ARG A 217 20.74 -9.47 0.31
N GLN A 218 21.54 -8.45 0.64
CA GLN A 218 22.89 -8.64 1.18
C GLN A 218 22.87 -9.43 2.50
N MET A 219 21.90 -9.18 3.40
CA MET A 219 21.72 -9.95 4.63
C MET A 219 21.49 -11.45 4.33
N TYR A 220 20.68 -11.79 3.33
CA TYR A 220 20.48 -13.19 2.95
C TYR A 220 21.73 -13.83 2.32
N HIS A 221 22.46 -13.09 1.48
CA HIS A 221 23.76 -13.52 0.97
C HIS A 221 24.75 -13.79 2.12
N ASP A 222 24.80 -12.89 3.09
CA ASP A 222 25.67 -13.00 4.26
C ASP A 222 25.27 -14.15 5.17
N ALA A 223 23.97 -14.37 5.41
CA ALA A 223 23.46 -15.51 6.17
C ALA A 223 23.84 -16.85 5.52
N ASN A 224 23.77 -16.92 4.18
CA ASN A 224 24.16 -18.11 3.43
C ASN A 224 25.69 -18.35 3.49
N TRP A 225 26.49 -17.29 3.41
CA TRP A 225 27.93 -17.38 3.59
C TRP A 225 28.30 -17.82 5.02
N TYR A 226 27.69 -17.19 6.02
CA TYR A 226 27.91 -17.45 7.45
C TYR A 226 27.64 -18.90 7.81
N ARG A 227 26.54 -19.49 7.31
CA ARG A 227 26.17 -20.89 7.55
C ARG A 227 27.30 -21.88 7.25
N ASN A 228 28.12 -21.57 6.24
CA ASN A 228 29.16 -22.48 5.74
C ASN A 228 30.59 -22.06 6.10
N ASN A 229 30.83 -20.77 6.39
CA ASN A 229 32.18 -20.19 6.50
C ASN A 229 32.34 -19.22 7.69
N GLY A 230 31.37 -19.12 8.60
CA GLY A 230 31.44 -18.22 9.75
C GLY A 230 32.59 -18.56 10.70
N ALA A 231 33.61 -17.72 10.75
CA ALA A 231 34.77 -17.88 11.66
C ALA A 231 34.60 -17.13 13.00
N GLN A 232 33.73 -16.12 13.03
CA GLN A 232 33.38 -15.34 14.23
C GLN A 232 31.87 -15.37 14.41
N THR A 233 31.40 -15.38 15.66
CA THR A 233 29.98 -15.42 15.99
C THR A 233 29.29 -14.10 15.65
N ASP A 234 28.23 -14.16 14.83
CA ASP A 234 27.29 -13.06 14.58
C ASP A 234 25.92 -13.46 15.12
N GLN A 235 25.53 -12.83 16.24
CA GLN A 235 24.29 -13.19 16.95
C GLN A 235 23.03 -12.90 16.13
N THR A 236 23.09 -11.91 15.25
CA THR A 236 21.97 -11.53 14.39
C THR A 236 21.77 -12.59 13.31
N LEU A 237 22.85 -13.00 12.62
CA LEU A 237 22.76 -14.04 11.59
C LEU A 237 22.42 -15.42 12.18
N GLU A 238 22.91 -15.74 13.39
CA GLU A 238 22.52 -16.97 14.10
C GLU A 238 21.02 -17.01 14.39
N ALA A 239 20.46 -15.90 14.90
CA ALA A 239 19.03 -15.81 15.18
C ALA A 239 18.18 -15.88 13.91
N LEU A 240 18.61 -15.21 12.83
CA LEU A 240 17.96 -15.27 11.52
C LEU A 240 17.89 -16.73 11.01
N LEU A 241 19.01 -17.44 11.06
CA LEU A 241 19.11 -18.83 10.61
C LEU A 241 18.31 -19.79 11.51
N ALA A 242 18.30 -19.57 12.83
CA ALA A 242 17.51 -20.37 13.77
C ALA A 242 16.00 -20.22 13.54
N ASN A 243 15.55 -19.04 13.07
CA ASN A 243 14.14 -18.75 12.82
C ASN A 243 13.71 -19.00 11.35
N GLN A 244 14.63 -19.39 10.46
CA GLN A 244 14.37 -19.51 9.01
C GLN A 244 13.16 -20.41 8.65
N LYS A 245 12.91 -21.47 9.43
CA LYS A 245 11.80 -22.42 9.20
C LYS A 245 10.47 -21.99 9.80
N LYS A 246 10.43 -20.87 10.52
CA LYS A 246 9.22 -20.36 11.16
C LYS A 246 8.40 -19.54 10.16
N PRO A 247 7.10 -19.34 10.42
CA PRO A 247 6.31 -18.35 9.69
C PRO A 247 7.04 -17.00 9.64
N ALA A 248 7.22 -16.45 8.44
CA ALA A 248 7.90 -15.18 8.23
C ALA A 248 6.89 -14.12 7.81
N PHE A 249 6.67 -13.10 8.63
CA PHE A 249 5.77 -11.99 8.33
C PHE A 249 6.55 -10.81 7.78
N PHE A 250 6.05 -10.18 6.72
CA PHE A 250 6.62 -8.96 6.15
C PHE A 250 5.55 -7.87 6.11
N GLU A 251 5.71 -6.84 6.95
CA GLU A 251 4.86 -5.64 6.90
C GLU A 251 5.29 -4.78 5.72
N ALA A 252 4.37 -4.53 4.79
CA ALA A 252 4.67 -3.81 3.55
C ALA A 252 3.73 -2.62 3.32
N GLY A 253 2.59 -2.59 4.02
CA GLY A 253 1.62 -1.49 3.93
C GLY A 253 0.82 -1.56 2.63
N ASP A 254 1.29 -0.90 1.57
CA ASP A 254 0.62 -0.86 0.27
C ASP A 254 0.96 -2.07 -0.62
N ASN A 255 0.22 -2.21 -1.72
CA ASN A 255 0.41 -3.33 -2.65
C ASN A 255 1.77 -3.33 -3.36
N ALA A 256 2.28 -2.16 -3.73
CA ALA A 256 3.52 -2.06 -4.48
C ALA A 256 4.68 -2.57 -3.61
N ASN A 257 4.72 -2.16 -2.34
CA ASN A 257 5.65 -2.69 -1.36
C ASN A 257 5.40 -4.17 -1.06
N THR A 258 4.16 -4.62 -1.12
CA THR A 258 3.84 -6.04 -0.91
C THR A 258 4.45 -6.92 -2.01
N LEU A 259 4.37 -6.48 -3.27
CA LEU A 259 5.04 -7.13 -4.41
C LEU A 259 6.58 -7.06 -4.29
N ARG A 260 7.14 -5.95 -3.79
CA ARG A 260 8.58 -5.80 -3.51
C ARG A 260 9.08 -6.75 -2.41
N ALA A 261 8.32 -6.88 -1.33
CA ALA A 261 8.63 -7.82 -0.26
C ALA A 261 8.59 -9.27 -0.80
N HIS A 262 7.58 -9.61 -1.59
CA HIS A 262 7.47 -10.90 -2.25
C HIS A 262 8.66 -11.19 -3.17
N SER A 263 9.10 -10.24 -4.00
CA SER A 263 10.21 -10.45 -4.94
C SER A 263 11.53 -10.81 -4.23
N ILE A 264 11.84 -10.14 -3.10
CA ILE A 264 12.99 -10.49 -2.26
C ILE A 264 12.83 -11.90 -1.70
N GLY A 265 11.65 -12.23 -1.15
CA GLY A 265 11.40 -13.56 -0.59
C GLY A 265 11.57 -14.67 -1.62
N ALA A 266 11.04 -14.46 -2.84
CA ALA A 266 11.16 -15.39 -3.95
C ALA A 266 12.63 -15.61 -4.37
N GLN A 267 13.44 -14.55 -4.42
CA GLN A 267 14.87 -14.63 -4.77
C GLN A 267 15.66 -15.54 -3.83
N PHE A 268 15.32 -15.56 -2.53
CA PHE A 268 16.04 -16.31 -1.50
C PHE A 268 15.31 -17.55 -0.99
N ASN A 269 14.22 -17.96 -1.65
CA ASN A 269 13.36 -19.08 -1.22
C ASN A 269 12.82 -18.90 0.22
N GLN A 270 12.55 -17.66 0.62
CA GLN A 270 11.93 -17.30 1.89
C GLN A 270 10.49 -16.87 1.64
N PRO A 271 9.48 -17.76 1.78
CA PRO A 271 8.09 -17.37 1.62
C PRO A 271 7.67 -16.46 2.76
N TYR A 272 7.13 -15.29 2.42
CA TYR A 272 6.56 -14.35 3.38
C TYR A 272 5.03 -14.46 3.44
N ILE A 273 4.50 -14.30 4.64
CA ILE A 273 3.13 -13.88 4.89
C ILE A 273 3.13 -12.35 4.85
N LEU A 274 2.44 -11.78 3.87
CA LEU A 274 2.51 -10.36 3.56
C LEU A 274 1.44 -9.60 4.34
N VAL A 275 1.84 -8.57 5.08
CA VAL A 275 0.93 -7.78 5.94
C VAL A 275 0.72 -6.40 5.32
N GLY A 276 -0.54 -6.05 5.09
CA GLY A 276 -0.93 -4.82 4.42
C GLY A 276 -1.89 -5.09 3.25
N ALA A 277 -1.53 -4.59 2.07
CA ALA A 277 -2.34 -4.63 0.85
C ALA A 277 -3.72 -3.95 1.01
N SER A 278 -3.77 -2.82 1.73
CA SER A 278 -5.03 -2.09 2.02
C SER A 278 -5.72 -1.54 0.76
N ASP A 279 -4.97 -1.37 -0.33
CA ASP A 279 -5.44 -0.99 -1.66
C ASP A 279 -5.45 -2.17 -2.65
N GLY A 280 -5.37 -3.42 -2.15
CA GLY A 280 -5.15 -4.67 -2.89
C GLY A 280 -6.02 -4.91 -4.12
N TYR A 281 -7.24 -4.39 -4.11
CA TYR A 281 -8.18 -4.42 -5.23
C TYR A 281 -7.63 -3.79 -6.53
N GLU A 282 -6.57 -2.98 -6.47
CA GLU A 282 -5.93 -2.36 -7.63
C GLU A 282 -4.88 -3.23 -8.33
N TYR A 283 -4.39 -4.30 -7.68
CA TYR A 283 -3.28 -5.16 -8.18
C TYR A 283 -3.60 -6.66 -8.04
N LEU A 284 -4.88 -7.02 -8.13
CA LEU A 284 -5.34 -8.38 -7.83
C LEU A 284 -4.67 -9.46 -8.69
N ASN A 285 -4.41 -9.17 -9.96
CA ASN A 285 -3.78 -10.12 -10.88
C ASN A 285 -2.34 -10.41 -10.45
N GLU A 286 -1.57 -9.38 -10.15
CA GLU A 286 -0.19 -9.46 -9.68
C GLU A 286 -0.11 -10.13 -8.31
N LEU A 287 -0.99 -9.74 -7.38
CA LEU A 287 -1.06 -10.33 -6.04
C LEU A 287 -1.43 -11.83 -6.09
N ALA A 288 -2.37 -12.23 -6.94
CA ALA A 288 -2.73 -13.64 -7.11
C ALA A 288 -1.57 -14.48 -7.67
N GLN A 289 -0.75 -13.92 -8.57
CA GLN A 289 0.41 -14.60 -9.14
C GLN A 289 1.50 -14.91 -8.09
N THR A 290 1.59 -14.12 -7.02
CA THR A 290 2.55 -14.36 -5.93
C THR A 290 2.28 -15.67 -5.19
N LYS A 291 1.02 -16.12 -5.15
CA LYS A 291 0.52 -17.23 -4.30
C LYS A 291 0.85 -17.05 -2.81
N ALA A 292 1.20 -15.83 -2.39
CA ALA A 292 1.48 -15.52 -1.00
C ALA A 292 0.21 -15.57 -0.14
N HIS A 293 0.39 -15.71 1.16
CA HIS A 293 -0.69 -15.54 2.12
C HIS A 293 -0.65 -14.11 2.66
N PHE A 294 -1.82 -13.54 2.95
CA PHE A 294 -1.96 -12.14 3.34
C PHE A 294 -2.56 -11.98 4.74
N VAL A 295 -2.17 -10.91 5.45
CA VAL A 295 -2.88 -10.39 6.61
C VAL A 295 -3.39 -9.00 6.21
N LEU A 296 -4.71 -8.87 6.08
CA LEU A 296 -5.36 -7.64 5.63
C LEU A 296 -5.81 -6.79 6.84
N PRO A 297 -5.30 -5.56 6.96
CA PRO A 297 -5.89 -4.56 7.84
C PRO A 297 -7.24 -4.13 7.27
N ILE A 298 -8.29 -4.15 8.08
CA ILE A 298 -9.62 -3.64 7.68
C ILE A 298 -9.83 -2.19 8.10
N ASN A 299 -8.80 -1.36 7.98
CA ASN A 299 -8.86 0.07 8.30
C ASN A 299 -9.29 0.89 7.07
N PHE A 300 -10.59 1.00 6.87
CA PHE A 300 -11.15 1.70 5.71
C PHE A 300 -11.15 3.23 5.91
N PRO A 301 -10.89 4.01 4.86
CA PRO A 301 -10.95 5.47 4.92
C PRO A 301 -12.33 5.98 5.38
N GLN A 302 -12.31 6.90 6.35
CA GLN A 302 -13.48 7.65 6.76
C GLN A 302 -13.91 8.64 5.67
N ALA A 303 -15.22 8.93 5.59
CA ALA A 303 -15.78 9.96 4.73
C ALA A 303 -15.12 11.33 4.98
N TYR A 304 -14.85 12.07 3.91
CA TYR A 304 -14.37 13.45 4.00
C TYR A 304 -15.54 14.42 4.26
N ASP A 305 -15.24 15.55 4.88
CA ASP A 305 -16.20 16.65 4.97
C ASP A 305 -16.32 17.33 3.60
N VAL A 306 -17.35 16.92 2.86
CA VAL A 306 -17.72 17.49 1.56
C VAL A 306 -18.84 18.54 1.66
N THR A 307 -19.28 18.86 2.88
CA THR A 307 -20.24 19.95 3.11
C THR A 307 -19.58 21.32 2.97
N ASP A 308 -18.26 21.39 3.21
CA ASP A 308 -17.43 22.56 2.91
C ASP A 308 -16.98 22.56 1.43
N PRO A 309 -17.34 23.59 0.63
CA PRO A 309 -16.93 23.70 -0.76
C PRO A 309 -15.40 23.82 -0.95
N TYR A 310 -14.65 24.35 0.03
CA TYR A 310 -13.19 24.42 -0.05
C TYR A 310 -12.55 23.04 0.12
N TYR A 311 -13.06 22.23 1.06
CA TYR A 311 -12.57 20.86 1.25
C TYR A 311 -12.88 19.98 0.04
N SER A 312 -14.10 20.05 -0.49
CA SER A 312 -14.47 19.29 -1.71
C SER A 312 -13.66 19.68 -2.95
N ALA A 313 -13.26 20.96 -3.07
CA ALA A 313 -12.38 21.41 -4.15
C ALA A 313 -10.98 20.79 -4.08
N GLN A 314 -10.43 20.62 -2.87
CA GLN A 314 -9.10 20.05 -2.65
C GLN A 314 -9.04 18.52 -2.80
N LEU A 315 -10.17 17.83 -2.70
CA LEU A 315 -10.20 16.37 -2.81
C LEU A 315 -9.79 15.89 -4.20
N SER A 316 -8.82 14.98 -4.23
CA SER A 316 -8.45 14.26 -5.44
C SER A 316 -9.52 13.21 -5.79
N LEU A 317 -9.61 12.82 -7.06
CA LEU A 317 -10.49 11.72 -7.46
C LEU A 317 -10.05 10.39 -6.81
N GLU A 318 -8.74 10.21 -6.62
CA GLU A 318 -8.18 9.05 -5.93
C GLU A 318 -8.67 8.94 -4.47
N ASP A 319 -8.73 10.05 -3.73
CA ASP A 319 -9.27 10.07 -2.36
C ASP A 319 -10.73 9.60 -2.32
N LEU A 320 -11.54 10.12 -3.25
CA LEU A 320 -12.96 9.81 -3.34
C LEU A 320 -13.19 8.35 -3.74
N ARG A 321 -12.42 7.84 -4.71
CA ARG A 321 -12.45 6.42 -5.10
C ARG A 321 -12.02 5.51 -3.97
N ARG A 322 -10.93 5.84 -3.27
CA ARG A 322 -10.46 5.05 -2.12
C ARG A 322 -11.52 4.94 -1.04
N TRP A 323 -12.24 6.03 -0.72
CA TRP A 323 -13.38 5.98 0.20
C TRP A 323 -14.47 5.01 -0.25
N ASN A 324 -14.82 5.05 -1.53
CA ASN A 324 -15.88 4.23 -2.09
C ASN A 324 -15.48 2.75 -2.29
N GLN A 325 -14.22 2.45 -2.60
CA GLN A 325 -13.77 1.15 -3.07
C GLN A 325 -13.05 0.31 -2.00
N ALA A 326 -12.34 0.93 -1.04
CA ALA A 326 -11.54 0.18 -0.07
C ALA A 326 -12.29 -0.91 0.71
N PRO A 327 -13.58 -0.76 1.09
CA PRO A 327 -14.33 -1.83 1.73
C PRO A 327 -14.53 -3.10 0.87
N LEU A 328 -14.39 -3.01 -0.47
CA LEU A 328 -14.43 -4.18 -1.36
C LEU A 328 -13.19 -5.06 -1.27
N ASN A 329 -12.11 -4.59 -0.63
CA ASN A 329 -10.82 -5.25 -0.71
C ASN A 329 -10.86 -6.74 -0.28
N PRO A 330 -11.45 -7.11 0.88
CA PRO A 330 -11.52 -8.52 1.29
C PRO A 330 -12.34 -9.38 0.31
N LYS A 331 -13.47 -8.86 -0.19
CA LYS A 331 -14.28 -9.54 -1.21
C LYS A 331 -13.47 -9.82 -2.47
N LYS A 332 -12.71 -8.83 -2.93
CA LYS A 332 -11.90 -8.95 -4.16
C LYS A 332 -10.78 -9.97 -4.02
N PHE A 333 -10.19 -10.10 -2.83
CA PHE A 333 -9.23 -11.17 -2.54
C PHE A 333 -9.89 -12.56 -2.59
N ALA A 334 -11.08 -12.69 -1.97
CA ALA A 334 -11.84 -13.93 -1.98
C ALA A 334 -12.23 -14.37 -3.41
N GLU A 335 -12.74 -13.44 -4.23
CA GLU A 335 -13.09 -13.69 -5.64
C GLU A 335 -11.90 -14.19 -6.48
N GLN A 336 -10.68 -13.76 -6.13
CA GLN A 336 -9.42 -14.15 -6.80
C GLN A 336 -8.75 -15.36 -6.15
N ASN A 337 -9.39 -16.00 -5.18
CA ASN A 337 -8.84 -17.12 -4.40
C ASN A 337 -7.50 -16.80 -3.73
N ILE A 338 -7.26 -15.54 -3.37
CA ILE A 338 -6.09 -15.12 -2.59
C ILE A 338 -6.37 -15.43 -1.13
N LYS A 339 -5.48 -16.14 -0.45
CA LYS A 339 -5.65 -16.51 0.96
C LYS A 339 -5.30 -15.34 1.87
N PHE A 340 -6.25 -14.90 2.69
CA PHE A 340 -6.05 -13.82 3.64
C PHE A 340 -6.62 -14.09 5.03
N SER A 341 -6.02 -13.48 6.04
CA SER A 341 -6.61 -13.29 7.36
C SER A 341 -6.96 -11.82 7.58
N LEU A 342 -7.91 -11.54 8.48
CA LEU A 342 -8.27 -10.17 8.87
C LEU A 342 -7.60 -9.81 10.20
N SER A 343 -7.13 -8.58 10.32
CA SER A 343 -6.39 -8.13 11.50
C SER A 343 -6.85 -6.76 12.00
N THR A 344 -6.67 -6.55 13.30
CA THR A 344 -6.81 -5.24 13.97
C THR A 344 -5.66 -4.28 13.70
N HIS A 345 -4.63 -4.72 12.98
CA HIS A 345 -3.53 -3.88 12.51
C HIS A 345 -4.02 -2.57 11.87
N ASP A 346 -3.28 -1.49 12.07
CA ASP A 346 -3.60 -0.11 11.63
C ASP A 346 -4.89 0.51 12.17
N LEU A 347 -5.73 -0.21 12.91
CA LEU A 347 -6.88 0.40 13.57
C LEU A 347 -6.41 1.31 14.71
N LYS A 348 -7.03 2.49 14.81
CA LYS A 348 -6.80 3.41 15.95
C LYS A 348 -7.22 2.80 17.29
N SER A 349 -8.16 1.86 17.26
CA SER A 349 -8.70 1.16 18.41
C SER A 349 -9.22 -0.20 17.98
N PRO A 350 -8.94 -1.29 18.71
CA PRO A 350 -9.57 -2.58 18.43
C PRO A 350 -11.10 -2.51 18.39
N LYS A 351 -11.71 -1.59 19.14
CA LYS A 351 -13.17 -1.44 19.24
C LYS A 351 -13.88 -1.09 17.92
N SER A 352 -13.16 -0.56 16.93
CA SER A 352 -13.75 -0.28 15.61
C SER A 352 -13.70 -1.49 14.68
N PHE A 353 -13.15 -2.63 15.09
CA PHE A 353 -12.99 -3.80 14.24
C PHE A 353 -14.33 -4.32 13.73
N SER A 354 -15.32 -4.51 14.60
CA SER A 354 -16.65 -5.01 14.21
C SER A 354 -17.36 -4.09 13.22
N GLU A 355 -17.25 -2.77 13.39
CA GLU A 355 -17.80 -1.78 12.45
C GLU A 355 -17.21 -1.96 11.05
N HIS A 356 -15.89 -2.12 10.94
CA HIS A 356 -15.22 -2.32 9.66
C HIS A 356 -15.50 -3.70 9.08
N LEU A 357 -15.58 -4.74 9.90
CA LEU A 357 -15.93 -6.09 9.45
C LEU A 357 -17.35 -6.10 8.87
N SER A 358 -18.32 -5.50 9.56
CA SER A 358 -19.68 -5.34 9.06
C SER A 358 -19.70 -4.59 7.74
N LYS A 359 -18.91 -3.52 7.62
CA LYS A 359 -18.77 -2.77 6.35
C LYS A 359 -18.21 -3.64 5.22
N ALA A 360 -17.21 -4.50 5.48
CA ALA A 360 -16.70 -5.42 4.46
C ALA A 360 -17.77 -6.44 4.00
N ILE A 361 -18.61 -6.92 4.92
CA ILE A 361 -19.71 -7.85 4.64
C ILE A 361 -20.84 -7.16 3.87
N GLU A 362 -21.20 -5.93 4.23
CA GLU A 362 -22.15 -5.09 3.48
C GLU A 362 -21.69 -4.86 2.03
N TYR A 363 -20.39 -4.72 1.83
CA TYR A 363 -19.77 -4.61 0.51
C TYR A 363 -19.60 -5.97 -0.20
N GLY A 364 -20.08 -7.05 0.41
CA GLY A 364 -20.25 -8.38 -0.18
C GLY A 364 -19.17 -9.41 0.15
N LEU A 365 -18.39 -9.23 1.22
CA LEU A 365 -17.58 -10.31 1.77
C LEU A 365 -18.50 -11.42 2.32
N ASP A 366 -18.30 -12.66 1.86
CA ASP A 366 -19.05 -13.82 2.38
C ASP A 366 -18.77 -14.02 3.89
N PRO A 367 -19.81 -14.07 4.75
CA PRO A 367 -19.67 -14.37 6.17
C PRO A 367 -18.86 -15.63 6.49
N LYS A 368 -18.92 -16.69 5.67
CA LYS A 368 -18.09 -17.89 5.85
C LYS A 368 -16.63 -17.60 5.59
N GLU A 369 -16.32 -16.83 4.55
CA GLU A 369 -14.94 -16.42 4.26
C GLU A 369 -14.40 -15.50 5.35
N ALA A 370 -15.22 -14.57 5.86
CA ALA A 370 -14.88 -13.77 7.03
C ALA A 370 -14.53 -14.65 8.25
N LEU A 371 -15.31 -15.71 8.50
CA LEU A 371 -15.03 -16.65 9.59
C LEU A 371 -13.70 -17.39 9.36
N ARG A 372 -13.41 -17.89 8.15
CA ARG A 372 -12.13 -18.53 7.83
C ARG A 372 -10.95 -17.58 8.03
N ALA A 373 -11.10 -16.34 7.56
CA ALA A 373 -10.09 -15.28 7.67
C ALA A 373 -9.83 -14.83 9.11
N LEU A 374 -10.75 -15.13 10.04
CA LEU A 374 -10.60 -14.83 11.47
C LEU A 374 -10.21 -16.06 12.31
N THR A 375 -10.26 -17.28 11.77
CA THR A 375 -10.06 -18.50 12.56
C THR A 375 -9.04 -19.46 11.95
N THR A 376 -9.43 -20.25 10.96
CA THR A 376 -8.61 -21.33 10.39
C THR A 376 -7.39 -20.83 9.62
N ILE A 377 -7.53 -19.74 8.85
CA ILE A 377 -6.43 -19.15 8.07
C ILE A 377 -5.34 -18.56 8.97
N PRO A 378 -5.63 -17.65 9.92
CA PRO A 378 -4.60 -17.10 10.81
C PRO A 378 -3.95 -18.19 11.69
N ALA A 379 -4.70 -19.21 12.14
CA ALA A 379 -4.12 -20.34 12.86
C ALA A 379 -3.12 -21.15 11.99
N ALA A 380 -3.42 -21.33 10.69
CA ALA A 380 -2.50 -21.98 9.76
C ALA A 380 -1.28 -21.12 9.42
N GLN A 381 -1.46 -19.81 9.23
CA GLN A 381 -0.38 -18.84 9.03
C GLN A 381 0.63 -18.88 10.19
N LEU A 382 0.15 -18.96 11.43
CA LEU A 382 0.97 -19.02 12.63
C LEU A 382 1.51 -20.43 12.95
N GLY A 383 1.13 -21.46 12.19
CA GLY A 383 1.56 -22.84 12.45
C GLY A 383 0.93 -23.48 13.70
N VAL A 384 -0.23 -22.99 14.15
CA VAL A 384 -0.91 -23.40 15.39
C VAL A 384 -2.30 -24.02 15.17
N SER A 385 -2.61 -24.49 13.95
CA SER A 385 -3.88 -25.15 13.63
C SER A 385 -4.16 -26.41 14.48
N SER A 386 -3.14 -27.02 15.08
CA SER A 386 -3.30 -28.13 16.03
C SER A 386 -3.85 -27.69 17.39
N MET A 387 -3.77 -26.39 17.71
CA MET A 387 -4.22 -25.81 18.97
C MET A 387 -5.45 -24.92 18.81
N LEU A 388 -5.62 -24.29 17.64
CA LEU A 388 -6.56 -23.18 17.42
C LEU A 388 -7.25 -23.27 16.04
N GLY A 389 -8.19 -22.34 15.82
CA GLY A 389 -8.84 -22.12 14.52
C GLY A 389 -10.10 -22.95 14.26
N SER A 390 -10.40 -23.96 15.07
CA SER A 390 -11.64 -24.73 15.01
C SER A 390 -12.00 -25.35 16.35
N LEU A 391 -13.24 -25.82 16.50
CA LEU A 391 -13.71 -26.52 17.70
C LEU A 391 -13.57 -28.04 17.52
N GLU A 392 -12.37 -28.57 17.77
CA GLU A 392 -12.08 -30.00 17.63
C GLU A 392 -11.43 -30.55 18.91
N ALA A 393 -11.64 -31.84 19.17
CA ALA A 393 -11.05 -32.51 20.32
C ALA A 393 -9.51 -32.37 20.32
N GLY A 394 -8.95 -32.03 21.48
CA GLY A 394 -7.52 -31.78 21.69
C GLY A 394 -7.10 -30.32 21.56
N LYS A 395 -7.91 -29.46 20.90
CA LYS A 395 -7.63 -28.02 20.75
C LYS A 395 -7.94 -27.24 22.03
N LEU A 396 -7.43 -26.02 22.11
CA LEU A 396 -7.71 -25.12 23.22
C LEU A 396 -9.20 -24.73 23.23
N ALA A 397 -9.78 -24.64 24.41
CA ALA A 397 -11.15 -24.20 24.63
C ALA A 397 -11.25 -22.67 24.48
N ASN A 398 -11.10 -22.21 23.23
CA ASN A 398 -11.22 -20.81 22.81
C ASN A 398 -12.42 -20.69 21.87
N PHE A 399 -13.54 -20.21 22.39
CA PHE A 399 -14.78 -20.09 21.64
C PHE A 399 -15.63 -18.92 22.10
N LEU A 400 -16.54 -18.49 21.26
CA LEU A 400 -17.47 -17.40 21.52
C LEU A 400 -18.91 -17.89 21.37
N ILE A 401 -19.79 -17.35 22.22
CA ILE A 401 -21.22 -17.68 22.27
C ILE A 401 -22.02 -16.45 21.84
N SER A 402 -22.85 -16.60 20.81
CA SER A 402 -23.77 -15.56 20.34
C SER A 402 -25.22 -16.01 20.39
N ASP A 403 -26.14 -15.04 20.40
CA ASP A 403 -27.58 -15.27 20.42
C ASP A 403 -28.18 -15.63 19.06
N THR A 404 -27.61 -15.10 17.98
CA THR A 404 -27.93 -15.41 16.59
C THR A 404 -26.63 -15.70 15.81
N PRO A 405 -26.67 -16.09 14.52
CA PRO A 405 -25.46 -16.24 13.73
C PRO A 405 -24.57 -15.00 13.79
N LEU A 406 -23.27 -15.19 14.02
CA LEU A 406 -22.31 -14.16 14.45
C LEU A 406 -22.25 -12.89 13.57
N PHE A 407 -22.52 -13.05 12.28
CA PHE A 407 -22.43 -11.97 11.27
C PHE A 407 -23.79 -11.52 10.73
N SER A 408 -24.88 -11.96 11.35
CA SER A 408 -26.22 -11.48 11.04
C SER A 408 -26.48 -10.10 11.64
N GLU A 409 -27.40 -9.34 11.03
CA GLU A 409 -27.86 -8.07 11.59
C GLU A 409 -28.36 -8.26 13.02
N ASN A 410 -27.90 -7.41 13.94
CA ASN A 410 -28.22 -7.43 15.37
C ASN A 410 -27.68 -8.63 16.19
N SER A 411 -26.74 -9.42 15.65
CA SER A 411 -26.07 -10.46 16.45
C SER A 411 -25.33 -9.88 17.65
N GLN A 412 -25.51 -10.49 18.82
CA GLN A 412 -24.82 -10.10 20.05
C GLN A 412 -24.01 -11.27 20.62
N MET A 413 -22.70 -11.06 20.75
CA MET A 413 -21.83 -11.95 21.49
C MET A 413 -22.15 -11.84 23.00
N GLN A 414 -22.55 -12.95 23.61
CA GLN A 414 -22.97 -13.01 25.01
C GLN A 414 -21.78 -13.27 25.94
N SER A 415 -20.91 -14.20 25.55
CA SER A 415 -19.71 -14.54 26.30
C SER A 415 -18.61 -15.03 25.39
N HIS A 416 -17.38 -14.86 25.84
CA HIS A 416 -16.18 -15.29 25.17
C HIS A 416 -15.36 -16.14 26.13
N TRP A 417 -15.07 -17.38 25.75
CA TRP A 417 -14.32 -18.34 26.55
C TRP A 417 -12.90 -18.45 26.01
N ILE A 418 -11.91 -18.24 26.88
CA ILE A 418 -10.49 -18.31 26.52
C ILE A 418 -9.78 -19.20 27.53
N LEU A 419 -9.11 -20.24 27.04
CA LEU A 419 -8.54 -21.32 27.82
C LEU A 419 -9.59 -21.93 28.78
N GLY A 420 -10.85 -22.01 28.32
CA GLY A 420 -11.97 -22.53 29.11
C GLY A 420 -12.45 -21.62 30.24
N LYS A 421 -12.01 -20.35 30.29
CA LYS A 421 -12.46 -19.36 31.28
C LYS A 421 -13.44 -18.36 30.65
N PRO A 422 -14.59 -18.06 31.29
CA PRO A 422 -15.61 -17.19 30.71
C PRO A 422 -15.30 -15.70 30.88
N TYR A 423 -15.53 -14.92 29.83
CA TYR A 423 -15.59 -13.47 29.84
C TYR A 423 -16.96 -13.02 29.35
N ASN A 424 -17.82 -12.55 30.26
CA ASN A 424 -19.15 -12.07 29.93
C ASN A 424 -19.09 -10.69 29.31
N ILE A 425 -19.77 -10.49 28.18
CA ILE A 425 -19.85 -9.19 27.52
C ILE A 425 -21.13 -8.52 28.00
N LYS A 426 -21.01 -7.30 28.54
CA LYS A 426 -22.17 -6.55 29.03
C LYS A 426 -23.12 -6.29 27.87
N LEU A 427 -24.30 -6.93 27.89
CA LEU A 427 -25.37 -6.68 26.95
C LEU A 427 -25.75 -5.19 27.01
N GLN A 428 -25.64 -4.48 25.88
CA GLN A 428 -26.25 -3.15 25.78
C GLN A 428 -27.77 -3.35 25.76
N GLN A 429 -28.42 -3.02 26.88
CA GLN A 429 -29.87 -2.99 26.96
C GLN A 429 -30.42 -2.08 25.86
N HIS A 430 -31.23 -2.65 24.96
CA HIS A 430 -31.97 -1.85 23.99
C HIS A 430 -32.98 -0.97 24.72
N LYS A 431 -32.90 0.33 24.46
CA LYS A 431 -33.85 1.33 24.96
C LYS A 431 -35.20 1.15 24.27
N THR A 432 -36.26 1.01 25.05
CA THR A 432 -37.63 1.34 24.65
C THR A 432 -37.81 2.86 24.66
N SER A 433 -38.30 3.42 23.56
CA SER A 433 -38.74 4.81 23.41
C SER A 433 -40.20 4.94 23.84
N ASP A 434 -40.52 5.91 24.70
CA ASP A 434 -41.91 6.30 24.97
C ASP A 434 -42.29 7.50 24.07
N GLU A 435 -43.39 7.40 23.33
CA GLU A 435 -43.89 8.44 22.42
C GLU A 435 -45.00 9.29 23.08
N TYR A 436 -45.03 10.60 22.77
CA TYR A 436 -46.12 11.50 23.16
C TYR A 436 -46.74 12.16 21.91
N GLN A 437 -48.07 12.29 21.88
CA GLN A 437 -48.79 13.17 20.94
C GLN A 437 -49.37 14.36 21.71
N ILE A 438 -49.12 15.58 21.24
CA ILE A 438 -49.68 16.80 21.83
C ILE A 438 -50.40 17.59 20.74
N ALA A 439 -51.66 17.95 20.95
CA ALA A 439 -52.38 18.87 20.10
C ALA A 439 -52.11 20.31 20.53
N ILE A 440 -51.52 21.13 19.66
CA ILE A 440 -51.24 22.54 19.91
C ILE A 440 -52.02 23.37 18.89
N ALA A 441 -52.85 24.30 19.38
CA ALA A 441 -53.58 25.27 18.55
C ALA A 441 -54.42 24.67 17.40
N GLY A 442 -55.02 23.49 17.61
CA GLY A 442 -55.87 22.82 16.62
C GLY A 442 -55.12 22.01 15.55
N ARG A 443 -53.79 21.85 15.68
CA ARG A 443 -52.96 20.99 14.84
C ARG A 443 -52.39 19.82 15.66
N ALA A 444 -52.32 18.64 15.04
CA ALA A 444 -51.73 17.44 15.63
C ALA A 444 -50.23 17.39 15.30
N ALA A 445 -49.38 17.74 16.27
CA ALA A 445 -47.93 17.65 16.13
C ALA A 445 -47.37 16.54 17.02
N ARG A 446 -46.43 15.77 16.49
CA ARG A 446 -45.74 14.69 17.18
C ARG A 446 -44.56 15.26 17.97
N PHE A 447 -44.46 14.86 19.24
CA PHE A 447 -43.49 15.38 20.19
C PHE A 447 -42.73 14.22 20.82
N VAL A 448 -41.45 14.05 20.48
CA VAL A 448 -40.64 12.91 20.93
C VAL A 448 -39.54 13.43 21.84
N VAL A 449 -39.60 13.13 23.14
CA VAL A 449 -38.54 13.45 24.10
C VAL A 449 -37.76 12.19 24.40
N GLU A 450 -36.46 12.20 24.11
CA GLU A 450 -35.54 11.10 24.35
C GLU A 450 -34.65 11.45 25.55
N ASN A 451 -34.56 10.58 26.56
CA ASN A 451 -33.60 10.74 27.67
C ASN A 451 -32.42 9.76 27.48
N LYS A 452 -31.20 10.28 27.37
CA LYS A 452 -29.97 9.48 27.30
C LYS A 452 -28.98 9.95 28.35
N ASP A 453 -28.78 9.11 29.37
CA ASP A 453 -27.76 9.29 30.40
C ASP A 453 -27.86 10.65 31.13
N GLY A 454 -29.10 11.14 31.32
CA GLY A 454 -29.39 12.45 31.94
C GLY A 454 -29.47 13.62 30.97
N ASN A 455 -29.21 13.41 29.67
CA ASN A 455 -29.38 14.42 28.62
C ASN A 455 -30.68 14.18 27.83
N LEU A 456 -31.52 15.20 27.77
CA LEU A 456 -32.78 15.17 27.03
C LEU A 456 -32.57 15.67 25.59
N SER A 457 -33.06 14.94 24.60
CA SER A 457 -33.22 15.38 23.20
C SER A 457 -34.70 15.47 22.83
N LEU A 458 -35.05 16.42 21.96
CA LEU A 458 -36.43 16.65 21.53
C LEU A 458 -36.53 16.55 20.01
N LYS A 459 -37.60 15.92 19.51
CA LYS A 459 -38.02 15.99 18.12
C LYS A 459 -39.47 16.48 18.01
N TYR A 460 -39.74 17.36 17.06
CA TYR A 460 -41.03 18.03 16.86
C TYR A 460 -41.40 18.13 15.38
N GLY A 461 -42.63 17.77 15.01
CA GLY A 461 -43.14 17.98 13.66
C GLY A 461 -44.49 17.32 13.40
N GLU A 462 -45.03 17.45 12.18
CA GLU A 462 -46.30 16.82 11.76
C GLU A 462 -46.01 15.59 10.89
N GLY A 463 -46.75 14.48 11.11
CA GLY A 463 -46.51 13.21 10.41
C GLY A 463 -45.12 12.62 10.69
N ASP A 464 -44.41 12.22 9.63
CA ASP A 464 -43.05 11.63 9.71
C ASP A 464 -41.91 12.67 9.61
N SER A 465 -42.22 13.95 9.38
CA SER A 465 -41.21 15.02 9.27
C SER A 465 -40.93 15.66 10.64
N LEU A 466 -39.98 15.11 11.39
CA LEU A 466 -39.58 15.63 12.71
C LEU A 466 -38.29 16.48 12.64
N GLU A 467 -38.32 17.69 13.20
CA GLU A 467 -37.13 18.53 13.44
C GLU A 467 -36.57 18.35 14.84
N THR A 468 -35.25 18.53 15.00
CA THR A 468 -34.58 18.41 16.30
C THR A 468 -34.70 19.71 17.10
N GLY A 469 -35.24 19.63 18.31
CA GLY A 469 -35.37 20.71 19.28
C GLY A 469 -34.34 20.64 20.40
N LYS A 470 -34.18 21.76 21.11
CA LYS A 470 -33.46 21.81 22.39
C LYS A 470 -34.45 21.66 23.54
N ILE A 471 -34.12 20.85 24.53
CA ILE A 471 -34.91 20.66 25.74
C ILE A 471 -33.99 20.66 26.96
N THR A 472 -34.46 21.26 28.05
CA THR A 472 -33.79 21.27 29.34
C THR A 472 -34.81 20.97 30.44
N GLN A 473 -34.36 20.28 31.48
CA GLN A 473 -35.18 19.97 32.65
C GLN A 473 -34.56 20.62 33.90
N ASP A 474 -35.40 21.27 34.70
CA ASP A 474 -35.04 21.87 35.97
C ASP A 474 -36.09 21.47 37.01
N GLY A 475 -35.79 20.45 37.81
CA GLY A 475 -36.76 19.82 38.72
C GLY A 475 -37.94 19.19 37.97
N GLN A 476 -39.16 19.58 38.32
CA GLN A 476 -40.39 19.15 37.64
C GLN A 476 -40.73 19.98 36.40
N TRP A 477 -39.91 20.98 36.04
CA TRP A 477 -40.15 21.84 34.89
C TRP A 477 -39.33 21.41 33.68
N LEU A 478 -40.00 21.24 32.55
CA LEU A 478 -39.42 21.08 31.22
C LEU A 478 -39.50 22.41 30.47
N LYS A 479 -38.39 22.81 29.85
CA LYS A 479 -38.31 23.95 28.95
C LYS A 479 -37.78 23.48 27.61
N TRP A 480 -38.42 23.86 26.52
CA TRP A 480 -37.94 23.49 25.19
C TRP A 480 -38.10 24.57 24.15
N GLN A 481 -37.34 24.42 23.07
CA GLN A 481 -37.24 25.34 21.97
C GLN A 481 -37.13 24.59 20.65
N VAL A 482 -38.05 24.87 19.71
CA VAL A 482 -38.12 24.22 18.39
C VAL A 482 -38.30 25.27 17.30
N LYS A 483 -37.70 25.05 16.13
CA LYS A 483 -37.91 25.91 14.97
C LYS A 483 -39.20 25.47 14.26
N ASP A 484 -40.09 26.41 14.02
CA ASP A 484 -41.35 26.15 13.32
C ASP A 484 -41.15 26.39 11.82
N LYS A 485 -41.49 25.38 11.01
CA LYS A 485 -41.35 25.43 9.54
C LYS A 485 -42.34 26.43 8.91
N ASP A 486 -43.50 26.64 9.52
CA ASP A 486 -44.57 27.42 8.90
C ASP A 486 -44.49 28.93 9.19
N GLN A 487 -43.85 29.35 10.29
CA GLN A 487 -43.85 30.75 10.73
C GLN A 487 -42.46 31.40 10.76
N SER A 488 -41.44 30.78 10.16
CA SER A 488 -40.05 31.29 10.12
C SER A 488 -39.53 31.73 11.50
N GLY A 489 -39.83 30.91 12.50
CA GLY A 489 -39.75 31.32 13.88
C GLY A 489 -39.34 30.23 14.86
N VAL A 490 -39.07 30.61 16.10
CA VAL A 490 -38.69 29.68 17.16
C VAL A 490 -39.75 29.69 18.26
N LEU A 491 -40.45 28.55 18.40
CA LEU A 491 -41.41 28.32 19.48
C LEU A 491 -40.65 27.99 20.76
N ARG A 492 -41.10 28.54 21.88
CA ARG A 492 -40.58 28.26 23.22
C ARG A 492 -41.72 27.78 24.09
N ALA A 493 -41.49 26.77 24.91
CA ALA A 493 -42.50 26.30 25.83
C ALA A 493 -41.90 25.92 27.18
N MET A 494 -42.75 25.99 28.20
CA MET A 494 -42.43 25.60 29.57
C MET A 494 -43.60 24.82 30.15
N ALA A 495 -43.34 23.62 30.66
CA ALA A 495 -44.36 22.75 31.25
C ALA A 495 -43.87 22.07 32.51
N GLN A 496 -44.78 21.80 33.42
CA GLN A 496 -44.53 21.01 34.61
C GLN A 496 -44.99 19.56 34.38
N ILE A 497 -44.15 18.61 34.77
CA ILE A 497 -44.47 17.17 34.76
C ILE A 497 -45.18 16.82 36.07
N ASN A 498 -46.36 16.20 35.97
CA ASN A 498 -46.98 15.55 37.11
C ASN A 498 -46.27 14.20 37.38
N PRO A 499 -45.62 14.03 38.55
CA PRO A 499 -44.83 12.83 38.84
C PRO A 499 -45.66 11.55 38.97
N ASP A 500 -46.97 11.64 39.21
CA ASP A 500 -47.82 10.47 39.47
C ASP A 500 -48.40 9.85 38.18
N ASN A 501 -48.62 10.65 37.13
CA ASN A 501 -49.25 10.21 35.89
C ASN A 501 -48.53 10.66 34.60
N LEU A 502 -47.36 11.31 34.73
CA LEU A 502 -46.51 11.83 33.65
C LEU A 502 -47.21 12.84 32.72
N GLU A 503 -48.31 13.44 33.18
CA GLU A 503 -49.03 14.48 32.44
C GLU A 503 -48.21 15.78 32.43
N LEU A 504 -48.10 16.41 31.27
CA LEU A 504 -47.43 17.70 31.08
C LEU A 504 -48.48 18.79 31.07
N SER A 505 -48.32 19.82 31.91
CA SER A 505 -49.16 21.03 31.86
C SER A 505 -48.29 22.28 31.80
N GLY A 506 -48.56 23.20 30.88
CA GLY A 506 -47.63 24.29 30.61
C GLY A 506 -48.14 25.37 29.68
N GLN A 507 -47.25 26.30 29.33
CA GLN A 507 -47.50 27.36 28.36
C GLN A 507 -46.52 27.30 27.19
N ILE A 508 -47.03 27.59 26.00
CA ILE A 508 -46.26 27.79 24.76
C ILE A 508 -46.29 29.28 24.43
N PHE A 509 -45.12 29.83 24.11
CA PHE A 509 -44.89 31.22 23.73
C PHE A 509 -44.58 31.29 22.24
N PHE A 510 -45.42 32.02 21.51
CA PHE A 510 -45.30 32.26 20.07
C PHE A 510 -44.41 33.49 19.80
N GLN A 511 -43.96 33.64 18.55
CA GLN A 511 -43.04 34.72 18.17
C GLN A 511 -43.66 36.12 18.19
N ASP A 512 -44.98 36.20 18.01
CA ASP A 512 -45.77 37.42 18.12
C ASP A 512 -45.96 37.90 19.57
N GLY A 513 -45.46 37.14 20.55
CA GLY A 513 -45.58 37.42 21.98
C GLY A 513 -46.84 36.85 22.62
N GLU A 514 -47.71 36.18 21.85
CA GLU A 514 -48.89 35.50 22.38
C GLU A 514 -48.47 34.23 23.16
N SER A 515 -49.21 33.88 24.22
CA SER A 515 -48.96 32.64 24.98
C SER A 515 -50.25 31.83 25.15
N ARG A 516 -50.15 30.51 25.03
CA ARG A 516 -51.28 29.58 25.16
C ARG A 516 -50.94 28.44 26.11
N SER A 517 -51.90 28.06 26.95
CA SER A 517 -51.73 26.94 27.88
C SER A 517 -52.06 25.61 27.19
N PHE A 518 -51.38 24.53 27.57
CA PHE A 518 -51.63 23.17 27.06
C PHE A 518 -51.51 22.13 28.19
N VAL A 519 -52.13 20.98 27.97
CA VAL A 519 -52.04 19.79 28.82
C VAL A 519 -51.88 18.54 27.92
N ALA A 520 -51.01 17.60 28.27
CA ALA A 520 -50.75 16.38 27.49
C ALA A 520 -50.50 15.13 28.36
N SER A 521 -51.01 13.97 27.93
CA SER A 521 -50.86 12.68 28.62
C SER A 521 -50.29 11.60 27.67
N PRO A 522 -49.53 10.60 28.16
CA PRO A 522 -49.03 9.50 27.33
C PRO A 522 -50.15 8.53 26.93
N THR A 523 -50.26 8.19 25.64
CA THR A 523 -51.24 7.19 25.12
C THR A 523 -50.56 5.90 24.65
N ALA A 524 -51.11 4.76 25.08
CA ALA A 524 -50.72 3.42 24.63
C ALA A 524 -51.37 3.06 23.28
N PHE A 525 -50.59 2.50 22.35
CA PHE A 525 -51.03 2.06 21.03
C PHE A 525 -51.57 0.62 21.07
N THR A 526 -52.72 0.37 20.44
CA THR A 526 -53.22 -1.00 20.12
C THR A 526 -53.59 -1.05 18.63
N PRO A 527 -53.19 -2.10 17.87
CA PRO A 527 -53.36 -2.13 16.42
C PRO A 527 -54.71 -2.75 16.00
N GLY A 528 -55.34 -2.22 14.95
CA GLY A 528 -56.29 -2.98 14.15
C GLY A 528 -57.29 -2.19 13.29
N ILE A 529 -57.37 -2.63 12.03
CA ILE A 529 -58.48 -2.55 11.05
C ILE A 529 -58.34 -1.49 9.93
N ASN A 530 -58.08 -2.02 8.74
CA ASN A 530 -58.37 -1.47 7.40
C ASN A 530 -59.71 -2.11 6.94
N PRO A 531 -60.61 -1.47 6.17
CA PRO A 531 -60.45 -1.40 4.71
C PRO A 531 -61.05 -0.18 3.97
N ASP A 532 -60.41 0.17 2.85
CA ASP A 532 -60.90 0.71 1.56
C ASP A 532 -61.76 1.99 1.48
N ALA A 533 -61.34 2.96 0.64
CA ALA A 533 -61.89 3.15 -0.72
C ALA A 533 -61.40 4.44 -1.44
N ASP A 534 -60.99 4.25 -2.71
CA ASP A 534 -61.05 5.14 -3.90
C ASP A 534 -60.11 6.38 -4.01
N LYS A 535 -59.12 6.36 -4.92
CA LYS A 535 -59.11 6.77 -6.37
C LYS A 535 -59.05 8.31 -6.53
N ASP A 536 -58.23 8.95 -7.37
CA ASP A 536 -57.63 8.63 -8.67
C ASP A 536 -56.41 9.55 -8.93
N SER A 537 -55.37 9.03 -9.59
CA SER A 537 -54.70 9.60 -10.79
C SER A 537 -53.16 9.40 -10.84
N PRO A 538 -52.58 9.27 -12.06
CA PRO A 538 -51.40 8.44 -12.31
C PRO A 538 -50.15 9.25 -12.74
N GLY A 539 -48.99 8.60 -12.73
CA GLY A 539 -47.93 8.89 -13.71
C GLY A 539 -46.50 8.84 -13.20
N ASP A 540 -45.88 7.67 -13.39
CA ASP A 540 -44.46 7.46 -13.69
C ASP A 540 -43.37 7.96 -12.72
N SER A 541 -42.90 7.03 -11.88
CA SER A 541 -41.46 6.80 -11.78
C SER A 541 -41.20 5.29 -11.80
N LYS A 542 -40.45 4.86 -12.82
CA LYS A 542 -40.04 3.48 -13.02
C LYS A 542 -39.24 3.00 -11.82
N GLU A 543 -39.79 2.03 -11.09
CA GLU A 543 -39.01 1.11 -10.28
C GLU A 543 -38.00 0.41 -11.19
N MET A 544 -36.72 0.70 -10.96
CA MET A 544 -35.64 -0.17 -11.40
C MET A 544 -35.53 -1.26 -10.33
N SER A 545 -35.91 -2.47 -10.73
CA SER A 545 -35.73 -3.73 -10.02
C SER A 545 -34.35 -3.80 -9.35
N SER A 546 -34.33 -3.79 -8.02
CA SER A 546 -33.16 -4.03 -7.20
C SER A 546 -32.87 -5.54 -7.13
N GLU A 547 -32.16 -6.06 -8.13
CA GLU A 547 -31.32 -7.23 -7.94
C GLU A 547 -29.89 -6.74 -7.66
N GLY A 548 -29.44 -6.89 -6.41
CA GLY A 548 -28.08 -6.54 -5.95
C GLY A 548 -28.06 -5.60 -4.75
N SER A 549 -28.29 -6.12 -3.55
CA SER A 549 -28.47 -5.38 -2.29
C SER A 549 -27.16 -4.87 -1.63
N GLY A 550 -26.25 -4.26 -2.39
CA GLY A 550 -25.00 -3.70 -1.87
C GLY A 550 -24.80 -2.21 -2.20
N PRO A 551 -23.91 -1.48 -1.50
CA PRO A 551 -23.58 -0.10 -1.82
C PRO A 551 -23.10 0.06 -3.27
N GLU A 552 -23.44 1.17 -3.92
CA GLU A 552 -22.95 1.48 -5.26
C GLU A 552 -21.42 1.71 -5.21
N VAL A 553 -20.66 1.05 -6.10
CA VAL A 553 -19.20 1.19 -6.18
C VAL A 553 -18.76 1.55 -7.59
N MET A 554 -17.96 2.61 -7.69
CA MET A 554 -17.35 3.07 -8.94
C MET A 554 -16.37 2.01 -9.48
N PRO A 555 -16.27 1.85 -10.81
CA PRO A 555 -15.34 0.90 -11.41
C PRO A 555 -13.89 1.21 -11.05
N ILE A 556 -13.10 0.17 -10.84
CA ILE A 556 -11.65 0.29 -10.64
C ILE A 556 -11.01 0.70 -11.98
N THR A 557 -10.06 1.61 -11.91
CA THR A 557 -9.29 2.08 -13.08
C THR A 557 -7.80 1.83 -12.88
N TYR A 558 -7.04 1.88 -13.98
CA TYR A 558 -5.61 1.56 -14.01
C TYR A 558 -4.85 2.74 -14.67
N PRO A 559 -4.00 3.47 -13.92
CA PRO A 559 -3.92 3.43 -12.45
C PRO A 559 -5.20 4.00 -11.82
N ASN A 560 -5.48 3.69 -10.56
CA ASN A 560 -6.76 4.04 -9.94
C ASN A 560 -6.87 5.49 -9.46
N MET A 561 -6.42 6.43 -10.30
CA MET A 561 -6.39 7.85 -10.05
C MET A 561 -6.92 8.63 -11.26
N GLY A 562 -6.80 9.95 -11.24
CA GLY A 562 -7.17 10.78 -12.39
C GLY A 562 -6.48 10.29 -13.66
N PHE A 563 -7.21 10.31 -14.78
CA PHE A 563 -6.78 9.81 -16.08
C PHE A 563 -6.51 8.29 -16.16
N GLY A 564 -6.91 7.52 -15.16
CA GLY A 564 -6.92 6.05 -15.22
C GLY A 564 -7.99 5.50 -16.17
N ARG A 565 -7.73 4.32 -16.74
CA ARG A 565 -8.66 3.62 -17.65
C ARG A 565 -9.22 2.36 -17.01
N THR A 566 -10.47 2.00 -17.31
CA THR A 566 -11.06 0.72 -16.84
C THR A 566 -10.45 -0.50 -17.50
N GLN A 567 -9.78 -0.32 -18.64
CA GLN A 567 -9.04 -1.35 -19.36
C GLN A 567 -7.71 -0.77 -19.87
N LEU A 568 -6.65 -1.58 -19.84
CA LEU A 568 -5.36 -1.19 -20.39
C LEU A 568 -5.44 -1.01 -21.92
N PRO A 569 -4.71 -0.05 -22.51
CA PRO A 569 -4.60 0.08 -23.95
C PRO A 569 -4.14 -1.23 -24.60
N ALA A 570 -4.89 -1.71 -25.59
CA ALA A 570 -4.56 -2.91 -26.33
C ALA A 570 -3.84 -2.58 -27.65
N GLN A 571 -2.97 -3.49 -28.09
CA GLN A 571 -2.30 -3.40 -29.39
C GLN A 571 -3.32 -3.40 -30.53
N GLN A 572 -3.10 -2.54 -31.53
CA GLN A 572 -3.98 -2.40 -32.69
C GLN A 572 -3.19 -2.58 -33.99
N THR A 573 -3.84 -3.11 -35.03
CA THR A 573 -3.34 -2.96 -36.40
C THR A 573 -3.77 -1.58 -36.88
N VAL A 574 -2.82 -0.72 -37.22
CA VAL A 574 -3.07 0.70 -37.55
C VAL A 574 -2.38 1.04 -38.86
N LEU A 575 -3.05 1.79 -39.73
CA LEU A 575 -2.48 2.32 -40.95
C LEU A 575 -2.59 3.84 -40.94
N PHE A 576 -1.46 4.51 -40.70
CA PHE A 576 -1.35 5.96 -40.90
C PHE A 576 -1.24 6.22 -42.39
N LYS A 577 -2.09 7.11 -42.93
CA LYS A 577 -2.08 7.45 -44.35
C LYS A 577 -1.64 8.88 -44.60
N ASN A 578 -0.84 9.06 -45.65
CA ASN A 578 -0.48 10.38 -46.19
C ASN A 578 0.22 11.33 -45.18
N ALA A 579 1.05 10.78 -44.28
CA ALA A 579 1.81 11.55 -43.31
C ALA A 579 3.09 12.16 -43.91
N THR A 580 3.62 13.18 -43.26
CA THR A 580 5.05 13.54 -43.35
C THR A 580 5.82 12.72 -42.31
N VAL A 581 6.53 11.68 -42.75
CA VAL A 581 7.19 10.69 -41.89
C VAL A 581 8.65 11.08 -41.65
N TRP A 582 9.01 11.33 -40.40
CA TRP A 582 10.40 11.53 -39.97
C TRP A 582 11.01 10.16 -39.67
N THR A 583 11.79 9.61 -40.60
CA THR A 583 12.28 8.24 -40.44
C THR A 583 13.33 8.12 -39.35
N GLY A 584 14.18 9.14 -39.13
CA GLY A 584 15.34 9.04 -38.24
C GLY A 584 16.41 8.07 -38.76
N GLU A 585 16.33 7.71 -40.04
CA GLU A 585 17.23 6.81 -40.75
C GLU A 585 17.73 7.54 -42.02
N LYS A 586 18.53 6.87 -42.85
CA LYS A 586 19.13 7.46 -44.06
C LYS A 586 18.09 7.93 -45.10
N GLU A 587 16.87 7.42 -45.03
CA GLU A 587 15.75 7.80 -45.91
C GLU A 587 15.22 9.21 -45.64
N GLY A 588 15.57 9.81 -44.50
CA GLY A 588 15.24 11.18 -44.14
C GLY A 588 13.75 11.43 -43.89
N ILE A 589 13.25 12.60 -44.28
CA ILE A 589 11.83 12.96 -44.16
C ILE A 589 11.07 12.59 -45.45
N LEU A 590 10.03 11.77 -45.33
CA LEU A 590 9.20 11.30 -46.44
C LEU A 590 7.82 11.97 -46.43
N SER A 591 7.46 12.69 -47.49
CA SER A 591 6.12 13.27 -47.64
C SER A 591 5.11 12.27 -48.21
N ASN A 592 3.82 12.49 -47.93
CA ASN A 592 2.70 11.71 -48.48
C ASN A 592 2.86 10.19 -48.30
N THR A 593 3.36 9.77 -47.13
CA THR A 593 3.78 8.40 -46.87
C THR A 593 2.84 7.70 -45.89
N ASP A 594 2.57 6.43 -46.16
CA ASP A 594 1.79 5.54 -45.34
C ASP A 594 2.70 4.69 -44.42
N VAL A 595 2.27 4.43 -43.19
CA VAL A 595 2.96 3.56 -42.24
C VAL A 595 1.96 2.55 -41.65
N LEU A 596 2.23 1.25 -41.88
CA LEU A 596 1.45 0.15 -41.34
C LEU A 596 2.10 -0.40 -40.07
N VAL A 597 1.34 -0.42 -38.98
CA VAL A 597 1.68 -1.03 -37.70
C VAL A 597 0.87 -2.32 -37.51
N LYS A 598 1.54 -3.41 -37.10
CA LYS A 598 0.92 -4.71 -36.84
C LYS A 598 1.71 -5.47 -35.78
N ASN A 599 1.01 -6.13 -34.85
CA ASN A 599 1.61 -6.90 -33.75
C ASN A 599 2.65 -6.10 -32.94
N GLY A 600 2.35 -4.82 -32.70
CA GLY A 600 3.23 -3.90 -31.97
C GLY A 600 4.50 -3.46 -32.69
N LYS A 601 4.65 -3.78 -33.98
CA LYS A 601 5.83 -3.45 -34.79
C LYS A 601 5.46 -2.63 -36.02
N ILE A 602 6.44 -1.89 -36.54
CA ILE A 602 6.34 -1.22 -37.84
C ILE A 602 6.48 -2.29 -38.94
N GLN A 603 5.39 -2.58 -39.64
CA GLN A 603 5.30 -3.65 -40.62
C GLN A 603 5.74 -3.20 -42.02
N ALA A 604 5.31 -2.01 -42.45
CA ALA A 604 5.60 -1.46 -43.77
C ALA A 604 5.57 0.07 -43.77
N ILE A 605 6.37 0.67 -44.64
CA ILE A 605 6.47 2.10 -44.92
C ILE A 605 6.45 2.24 -46.44
N GLY A 606 5.63 3.14 -47.00
CA GLY A 606 5.53 3.31 -48.45
C GLY A 606 4.31 4.12 -48.86
N THR A 607 3.86 3.98 -50.10
CA THR A 607 2.66 4.66 -50.59
C THR A 607 1.60 3.66 -51.03
N GLY A 608 0.32 4.02 -50.90
CA GLY A 608 -0.79 3.17 -51.34
C GLY A 608 -0.93 1.88 -50.54
N LEU A 609 -0.50 1.88 -49.27
CA LEU A 609 -0.62 0.72 -48.40
C LEU A 609 -2.11 0.44 -48.09
N SER A 610 -2.42 -0.83 -47.88
CA SER A 610 -3.75 -1.28 -47.44
C SER A 610 -3.64 -2.54 -46.60
N ASP A 611 -4.44 -2.64 -45.55
CA ASP A 611 -4.65 -3.85 -44.75
C ASP A 611 -6.12 -3.84 -44.29
N LYS A 612 -6.85 -4.95 -44.53
CA LYS A 612 -8.29 -5.04 -44.23
C LYS A 612 -8.61 -4.99 -42.74
N GLY A 613 -7.67 -5.36 -41.88
CA GLY A 613 -7.81 -5.34 -40.43
C GLY A 613 -7.25 -4.07 -39.77
N ALA A 614 -6.70 -3.14 -40.56
CA ALA A 614 -6.11 -1.92 -40.01
C ALA A 614 -7.16 -0.84 -39.73
N ARG A 615 -7.09 -0.25 -38.53
CA ARG A 615 -7.68 1.06 -38.26
C ARG A 615 -6.93 2.11 -39.07
N VAL A 616 -7.61 2.73 -40.03
CA VAL A 616 -7.02 3.78 -40.86
C VAL A 616 -7.06 5.11 -40.11
N ILE A 617 -5.91 5.78 -40.04
CA ILE A 617 -5.78 7.14 -39.50
C ILE A 617 -5.33 8.03 -40.64
N ASP A 618 -6.14 9.03 -40.98
CA ASP A 618 -5.74 10.07 -41.92
C ASP A 618 -4.75 11.01 -41.24
N ALA A 619 -3.52 11.01 -41.76
CA ALA A 619 -2.41 11.84 -41.31
C ALA A 619 -2.06 12.92 -42.36
N THR A 620 -2.99 13.24 -43.27
CA THR A 620 -2.82 14.34 -44.23
C THR A 620 -2.52 15.65 -43.50
N GLY A 621 -1.42 16.31 -43.88
CA GLY A 621 -0.98 17.56 -43.25
C GLY A 621 -0.33 17.38 -41.87
N LYS A 622 -0.17 16.15 -41.39
CA LYS A 622 0.40 15.83 -40.07
C LYS A 622 1.79 15.23 -40.19
N HIS A 623 2.53 15.24 -39.08
CA HIS A 623 3.86 14.64 -39.00
C HIS A 623 3.85 13.38 -38.13
N LEU A 624 4.45 12.30 -38.64
CA LEU A 624 4.63 11.06 -37.89
C LEU A 624 6.11 10.89 -37.55
N THR A 625 6.42 10.74 -36.27
CA THR A 625 7.80 10.57 -35.76
C THR A 625 7.90 9.30 -34.93
N ALA A 626 9.13 8.81 -34.70
CA ALA A 626 9.39 7.95 -33.56
C ALA A 626 9.07 8.71 -32.25
N GLY A 627 8.73 7.96 -31.20
CA GLY A 627 8.55 8.51 -29.87
C GLY A 627 9.82 9.12 -29.31
N ILE A 628 9.67 10.20 -28.55
CA ILE A 628 10.78 10.80 -27.81
C ILE A 628 11.26 9.83 -26.73
N ILE A 629 12.58 9.78 -26.54
CA ILE A 629 13.26 8.98 -25.52
C ILE A 629 14.03 9.95 -24.62
N ASP A 630 13.68 9.97 -23.35
CA ASP A 630 14.40 10.75 -22.34
C ASP A 630 15.44 9.87 -21.65
N GLU A 631 16.71 10.02 -22.02
CA GLU A 631 17.77 9.18 -21.46
C GLU A 631 18.22 9.61 -20.06
N HIS A 632 17.71 10.71 -19.51
CA HIS A 632 17.94 11.05 -18.10
C HIS A 632 16.79 11.82 -17.50
N THR A 633 16.09 11.16 -16.57
CA THR A 633 15.02 11.77 -15.79
C THR A 633 14.82 11.08 -14.43
N HIS A 634 14.03 11.72 -13.57
CA HIS A 634 13.71 11.29 -12.20
C HIS A 634 12.21 11.07 -11.99
N ILE A 635 11.43 10.96 -13.06
CA ILE A 635 10.00 10.59 -12.99
C ILE A 635 9.84 9.11 -12.61
N ALA A 636 8.62 8.74 -12.23
CA ALA A 636 8.21 7.34 -12.07
C ALA A 636 9.06 6.54 -11.06
N ALA A 637 9.57 7.19 -10.02
CA ALA A 637 10.27 6.56 -8.91
C ALA A 637 9.70 7.01 -7.55
N LEU A 638 9.76 6.12 -6.55
CA LEU A 638 9.40 6.45 -5.17
C LEU A 638 10.56 7.09 -4.38
N THR A 639 11.78 6.96 -4.90
CA THR A 639 13.02 7.50 -4.33
C THR A 639 14.08 7.56 -5.42
N ILE A 640 14.99 8.53 -5.34
CA ILE A 640 16.05 8.75 -6.34
C ILE A 640 17.46 8.56 -5.79
N ASN A 641 17.74 8.91 -4.52
CA ASN A 641 19.08 8.71 -3.95
C ASN A 641 19.07 7.85 -2.67
N GLU A 642 20.02 6.91 -2.59
CA GLU A 642 20.46 6.26 -1.35
C GLU A 642 21.71 6.96 -0.81
N GLY A 643 21.55 7.94 0.07
CA GLY A 643 22.66 8.76 0.57
C GLY A 643 23.45 8.18 1.75
N GLY A 644 23.07 7.00 2.25
CA GLY A 644 23.65 6.42 3.47
C GLY A 644 25.12 5.98 3.35
N GLN A 645 25.63 5.85 2.13
CA GLN A 645 27.01 5.47 1.81
C GLN A 645 27.58 6.36 0.70
N ASN A 646 28.86 6.17 0.34
CA ASN A 646 29.49 6.90 -0.79
C ASN A 646 29.49 6.10 -2.11
N SER A 647 29.16 4.82 -2.02
CA SER A 647 28.83 3.93 -3.12
C SER A 647 27.55 3.21 -2.71
N SER A 648 26.63 3.07 -3.65
CA SER A 648 25.35 2.39 -3.48
C SER A 648 25.07 1.50 -4.68
N ALA A 649 26.12 0.91 -5.26
CA ALA A 649 26.03 0.17 -6.54
C ALA A 649 25.00 -0.96 -6.50
N GLU A 650 24.77 -1.53 -5.32
CA GLU A 650 23.81 -2.60 -5.05
C GLU A 650 22.33 -2.16 -5.14
N VAL A 651 22.02 -0.85 -5.01
CA VAL A 651 20.63 -0.38 -5.08
C VAL A 651 20.14 -0.28 -6.51
N CYS A 652 18.85 -0.51 -6.74
CA CYS A 652 18.27 -0.53 -8.07
C CYS A 652 17.01 0.32 -8.18
N ILE A 653 16.94 1.21 -9.17
CA ILE A 653 15.73 2.00 -9.45
C ILE A 653 14.56 1.11 -9.89
N SER A 654 14.81 -0.05 -10.51
CA SER A 654 13.74 -0.99 -10.90
C SER A 654 12.93 -1.46 -9.70
N ASP A 655 13.54 -1.53 -8.52
CA ASP A 655 12.89 -1.92 -7.28
C ASP A 655 11.86 -0.88 -6.81
N VAL A 656 12.00 0.38 -7.24
CA VAL A 656 11.22 1.52 -6.72
C VAL A 656 10.49 2.31 -7.80
N VAL A 657 10.27 1.70 -8.98
CA VAL A 657 9.42 2.27 -10.02
C VAL A 657 8.01 2.54 -9.48
N ASN A 658 7.50 3.74 -9.73
CA ASN A 658 6.17 4.21 -9.36
C ASN A 658 5.28 4.30 -10.61
N PRO A 659 4.44 3.30 -10.89
CA PRO A 659 3.56 3.31 -12.07
C PRO A 659 2.40 4.30 -11.97
N LYS A 660 2.15 4.86 -10.77
CA LYS A 660 1.11 5.87 -10.51
C LYS A 660 1.61 7.31 -10.65
N ASP A 661 2.85 7.50 -11.12
CA ASP A 661 3.38 8.84 -11.33
C ASP A 661 2.66 9.54 -12.50
N ILE A 662 1.85 10.56 -12.20
CA ILE A 662 1.09 11.34 -13.21
C ILE A 662 1.99 12.00 -14.27
N SER A 663 3.28 12.20 -13.98
CA SER A 663 4.23 12.71 -14.95
C SER A 663 4.40 11.75 -16.14
N ILE A 664 4.15 10.44 -15.98
CA ILE A 664 4.08 9.47 -17.09
C ILE A 664 3.01 9.89 -18.12
N TYR A 665 1.77 10.14 -17.66
CA TYR A 665 0.68 10.55 -18.54
C TYR A 665 0.95 11.91 -19.21
N ARG A 666 1.54 12.85 -18.46
CA ARG A 666 1.92 14.18 -19.00
C ARG A 666 3.03 14.08 -20.06
N ASN A 667 3.95 13.15 -19.89
CA ASN A 667 5.05 12.90 -20.82
C ASN A 667 4.56 12.25 -22.12
N LEU A 668 3.62 11.30 -22.02
CA LEU A 668 2.90 10.77 -23.19
C LEU A 668 2.22 11.87 -24.01
N ALA A 669 1.59 12.85 -23.35
CA ALA A 669 0.98 14.02 -24.00
C ALA A 669 2.01 14.96 -24.66
N GLY A 670 3.29 14.85 -24.28
CA GLY A 670 4.43 15.53 -24.92
C GLY A 670 5.14 14.69 -25.98
N GLY A 671 4.63 13.48 -26.30
CA GLY A 671 5.25 12.58 -27.28
C GLY A 671 6.41 11.72 -26.74
N VAL A 672 6.64 11.71 -25.42
CA VAL A 672 7.64 10.85 -24.80
C VAL A 672 7.08 9.44 -24.63
N THR A 673 7.85 8.44 -25.04
CA THR A 673 7.44 7.03 -25.02
C THR A 673 8.31 6.16 -24.12
N SER A 674 9.57 6.55 -23.94
CA SER A 674 10.55 5.80 -23.17
C SER A 674 11.40 6.73 -22.33
N ALA A 675 11.87 6.23 -21.18
CA ALA A 675 12.75 6.97 -20.31
C ALA A 675 13.76 6.05 -19.62
N GLN A 676 14.98 6.54 -19.40
CA GLN A 676 15.89 5.97 -18.41
C GLN A 676 15.71 6.73 -17.09
N ILE A 677 15.32 6.01 -16.04
CA ILE A 677 15.20 6.52 -14.68
C ILE A 677 16.49 6.18 -13.93
N LEU A 678 17.14 7.19 -13.39
CA LEU A 678 18.45 7.04 -12.76
C LEU A 678 18.42 7.49 -11.31
N HIS A 679 19.40 6.98 -10.57
CA HIS A 679 19.82 7.59 -9.33
C HIS A 679 20.22 9.06 -9.58
N GLY A 680 20.20 9.89 -8.54
CA GLY A 680 20.65 11.28 -8.62
C GLY A 680 22.19 11.42 -8.67
N SER A 681 22.72 12.46 -8.02
CA SER A 681 24.14 12.82 -8.01
C SER A 681 24.71 12.97 -6.59
N ALA A 682 24.03 12.41 -5.59
CA ALA A 682 24.46 12.47 -4.18
C ALA A 682 25.76 11.68 -3.92
N ASN A 683 26.01 10.62 -4.70
CA ASN A 683 27.13 9.69 -4.51
C ASN A 683 28.01 9.64 -5.77
N PRO A 684 29.34 9.51 -5.62
CA PRO A 684 30.22 9.15 -6.73
C PRO A 684 29.71 7.92 -7.49
N ILE A 685 29.43 6.83 -6.79
CA ILE A 685 28.78 5.64 -7.34
C ILE A 685 27.35 5.65 -6.80
N GLY A 686 26.39 5.99 -7.65
CA GLY A 686 24.97 6.00 -7.33
C GLY A 686 24.42 4.58 -7.28
N GLY A 687 23.38 4.30 -8.06
CA GLY A 687 22.75 2.99 -8.14
C GLY A 687 22.40 2.62 -9.57
N GLN A 688 21.88 1.41 -9.74
CA GLN A 688 21.47 0.86 -11.02
C GLN A 688 20.23 1.60 -11.56
N SER A 689 20.20 1.84 -12.87
CA SER A 689 19.09 2.53 -13.54
C SER A 689 17.97 1.57 -13.94
N ALA A 690 16.77 2.10 -14.18
CA ALA A 690 15.68 1.40 -14.84
C ALA A 690 15.41 2.04 -16.20
N ILE A 691 15.19 1.24 -17.24
CA ILE A 691 14.70 1.75 -18.53
C ILE A 691 13.25 1.32 -18.66
N ILE A 692 12.35 2.30 -18.87
CA ILE A 692 10.91 2.07 -18.92
C ILE A 692 10.29 2.54 -20.25
N LYS A 693 9.27 1.83 -20.70
CA LYS A 693 8.25 2.34 -21.61
C LYS A 693 7.14 2.97 -20.76
N LEU A 694 6.67 4.16 -21.16
CA LEU A 694 5.68 4.96 -20.42
C LEU A 694 4.25 4.41 -20.54
N LYS A 695 4.05 3.13 -20.24
CA LYS A 695 2.78 2.41 -20.38
C LYS A 695 1.80 2.78 -19.26
N TRP A 696 1.23 3.98 -19.29
CA TRP A 696 0.28 4.47 -18.28
C TRP A 696 -0.83 3.46 -17.98
N GLY A 697 -0.89 3.02 -16.72
CA GLY A 697 -1.82 2.01 -16.20
C GLY A 697 -1.22 0.62 -16.03
N ALA A 698 -0.09 0.31 -16.66
CA ALA A 698 0.60 -0.96 -16.49
C ALA A 698 1.25 -1.07 -15.10
N SER A 699 1.57 -2.29 -14.69
CA SER A 699 2.34 -2.55 -13.48
C SER A 699 3.77 -2.00 -13.60
N ALA A 700 4.47 -1.81 -12.48
CA ALA A 700 5.88 -1.40 -12.49
C ALA A 700 6.76 -2.34 -13.32
N GLN A 701 6.49 -3.65 -13.26
CA GLN A 701 7.22 -4.67 -13.99
C GLN A 701 6.95 -4.60 -15.50
N ASP A 702 5.71 -4.35 -15.92
CA ASP A 702 5.32 -4.26 -17.33
C ASP A 702 5.77 -2.96 -18.01
N MET A 703 6.14 -1.95 -17.22
CA MET A 703 6.79 -0.74 -17.72
C MET A 703 8.27 -0.96 -18.06
N LEU A 704 8.96 -1.91 -17.43
CA LEU A 704 10.38 -2.16 -17.69
C LEU A 704 10.58 -2.69 -19.11
N TYR A 705 11.64 -2.22 -19.78
CA TYR A 705 12.08 -2.83 -21.03
C TYR A 705 12.50 -4.28 -20.79
N ASP A 706 11.99 -5.18 -21.62
CA ASP A 706 12.39 -6.59 -21.59
C ASP A 706 13.83 -6.75 -22.08
N ASN A 707 14.65 -7.46 -21.30
CA ASN A 707 16.08 -7.66 -21.55
C ASN A 707 16.84 -6.35 -21.81
N ALA A 708 16.50 -5.29 -21.09
CA ALA A 708 17.16 -4.00 -21.21
C ALA A 708 18.68 -4.10 -20.91
N PRO A 709 19.52 -3.35 -21.63
CA PRO A 709 20.93 -3.21 -21.26
C PRO A 709 21.06 -2.68 -19.82
N LYS A 710 22.08 -3.15 -19.10
CA LYS A 710 22.29 -2.80 -17.68
C LYS A 710 23.03 -1.46 -17.58
N PHE A 711 22.51 -0.56 -16.75
CA PHE A 711 23.12 0.75 -16.51
C PHE A 711 23.32 1.02 -15.02
N ILE A 712 24.28 1.90 -14.73
CA ILE A 712 24.52 2.45 -13.39
C ILE A 712 24.86 3.93 -13.47
N LYS A 713 24.32 4.70 -12.51
CA LYS A 713 24.60 6.13 -12.39
C LYS A 713 25.88 6.37 -11.62
N PHE A 714 26.81 7.11 -12.22
CA PHE A 714 27.95 7.72 -11.53
C PHE A 714 27.75 9.24 -11.44
N ALA A 715 28.51 9.91 -10.58
CA ALA A 715 28.51 11.37 -10.52
C ALA A 715 29.88 11.97 -10.18
N LEU A 716 30.10 13.19 -10.66
CA LEU A 716 31.29 14.00 -10.44
C LEU A 716 30.89 15.36 -9.83
N GLY A 717 31.85 16.26 -9.62
CA GLY A 717 31.55 17.66 -9.33
C GLY A 717 31.32 18.01 -7.87
N GLU A 718 30.64 19.13 -7.67
CA GLU A 718 30.38 19.74 -6.37
C GLU A 718 29.48 18.89 -5.47
N ASN A 719 28.59 18.09 -6.08
CA ASN A 719 27.55 17.31 -5.39
C ASN A 719 28.14 16.13 -4.61
N VAL A 720 28.95 15.32 -5.28
CA VAL A 720 29.51 14.10 -4.68
C VAL A 720 30.53 14.37 -3.57
N LYS A 721 31.18 15.54 -3.62
CA LYS A 721 32.05 16.05 -2.55
C LYS A 721 31.30 16.86 -1.48
N GLN A 722 29.97 16.92 -1.56
CA GLN A 722 29.08 17.52 -0.56
C GLN A 722 29.37 19.01 -0.26
N SER A 723 29.66 19.79 -1.31
CA SER A 723 30.14 21.19 -1.17
C SER A 723 29.18 22.12 -0.42
N ASN A 724 27.88 21.81 -0.45
CA ASN A 724 26.82 22.60 0.19
C ASN A 724 26.38 22.01 1.54
N TRP A 725 27.03 20.96 2.03
CA TRP A 725 26.59 20.24 3.24
C TRP A 725 27.46 20.62 4.43
N SER A 726 26.86 20.63 5.63
CA SER A 726 27.53 21.03 6.88
C SER A 726 28.26 19.87 7.58
N SER A 727 28.49 18.74 6.89
CA SER A 727 29.12 17.54 7.43
C SER A 727 30.34 17.14 6.60
N PHE A 728 31.46 16.91 7.28
CA PHE A 728 32.75 16.54 6.67
C PHE A 728 33.19 15.12 7.01
N SER A 729 32.29 14.30 7.58
CA SER A 729 32.63 12.95 8.04
C SER A 729 32.57 11.88 6.94
N ARG A 730 32.02 12.20 5.76
CA ARG A 730 31.97 11.27 4.61
C ARG A 730 33.13 11.53 3.65
N TYR A 731 33.88 10.50 3.30
CA TYR A 731 34.79 10.55 2.14
C TYR A 731 33.99 10.31 0.84
N PRO A 732 34.21 11.05 -0.25
CA PRO A 732 35.25 12.06 -0.48
C PRO A 732 34.78 13.51 -0.20
N GLN A 733 35.72 14.40 0.11
CA GLN A 733 35.49 15.85 0.31
C GLN A 733 36.22 16.73 -0.73
N THR A 734 36.87 16.10 -1.72
CA THR A 734 37.64 16.78 -2.77
C THR A 734 37.50 16.03 -4.10
N ARG A 735 37.74 16.71 -5.22
CA ARG A 735 37.76 16.08 -6.57
C ARG A 735 38.83 14.99 -6.69
N MET A 736 40.00 15.18 -6.06
CA MET A 736 41.04 14.13 -5.99
C MET A 736 40.56 12.91 -5.20
N GLY A 737 39.77 13.13 -4.13
CA GLY A 737 39.15 12.04 -3.40
C GLY A 737 38.12 11.26 -4.22
N VAL A 738 37.42 11.93 -5.13
CA VAL A 738 36.47 11.27 -6.06
C VAL A 738 37.22 10.34 -7.03
N GLU A 739 38.33 10.79 -7.62
CA GLU A 739 39.19 9.94 -8.46
C GLU A 739 39.71 8.72 -7.69
N GLN A 740 40.26 8.96 -6.50
CA GLN A 740 40.81 7.89 -5.67
C GLN A 740 39.74 6.89 -5.19
N LEU A 741 38.50 7.34 -4.99
CA LEU A 741 37.36 6.48 -4.67
C LEU A 741 37.10 5.48 -5.81
N TYR A 742 36.97 5.96 -7.05
CA TYR A 742 36.74 5.07 -8.20
C TYR A 742 37.87 4.05 -8.36
N ILE A 743 39.12 4.49 -8.27
CA ILE A 743 40.28 3.59 -8.33
C ILE A 743 40.21 2.52 -7.23
N ASN A 744 39.82 2.88 -6.01
CA ASN A 744 39.71 1.93 -4.91
C ASN A 744 38.61 0.88 -5.16
N TYR A 745 37.42 1.32 -5.54
CA TYR A 745 36.28 0.44 -5.80
C TYR A 745 36.53 -0.52 -6.96
N PHE A 746 37.12 -0.06 -8.07
CA PHE A 746 37.44 -0.95 -9.18
C PHE A 746 38.55 -1.97 -8.86
N ASN A 747 39.53 -1.61 -8.02
CA ASN A 747 40.51 -2.59 -7.53
C ASN A 747 39.86 -3.64 -6.60
N ARG A 748 38.92 -3.24 -5.75
CA ARG A 748 38.13 -4.17 -4.92
C ARG A 748 37.29 -5.10 -5.79
N ALA A 749 36.59 -4.56 -6.80
CA ALA A 749 35.80 -5.33 -7.74
C ALA A 749 36.65 -6.34 -8.54
N ARG A 750 37.84 -5.94 -9.01
CA ARG A 750 38.79 -6.84 -9.67
C ARG A 750 39.20 -8.00 -8.75
N THR A 751 39.55 -7.70 -7.50
CA THR A 751 39.90 -8.73 -6.51
C THR A 751 38.73 -9.68 -6.24
N TYR A 752 37.51 -9.15 -6.16
CA TYR A 752 36.29 -9.94 -6.01
C TYR A 752 36.06 -10.86 -7.21
N LEU A 753 36.21 -10.36 -8.44
CA LEU A 753 36.12 -11.17 -9.66
C LEU A 753 37.19 -12.26 -9.73
N ASP A 754 38.43 -11.95 -9.34
CA ASP A 754 39.52 -12.94 -9.30
C ASP A 754 39.19 -14.09 -8.34
N ASN A 755 38.67 -13.76 -7.14
CA ASN A 755 38.20 -14.76 -6.18
C ASN A 755 37.04 -15.58 -6.74
N LYS A 756 36.04 -14.94 -7.35
CA LYS A 756 34.89 -15.61 -7.99
C LYS A 756 35.34 -16.56 -9.10
N LYS A 757 36.28 -16.14 -9.95
CA LYS A 757 36.82 -16.94 -11.06
C LYS A 757 37.73 -18.09 -10.60
N SER A 758 38.32 -17.98 -9.41
CA SER A 758 39.17 -19.05 -8.86
C SER A 758 38.40 -20.35 -8.55
N GLY A 759 37.06 -20.28 -8.41
CA GLY A 759 36.21 -21.39 -8.01
C GLY A 759 36.25 -21.71 -6.50
N ALA A 760 37.06 -20.98 -5.71
CA ALA A 760 37.01 -21.08 -4.25
C ALA A 760 35.68 -20.51 -3.71
N PRO A 761 35.18 -20.99 -2.56
CA PRO A 761 34.06 -20.36 -1.87
C PRO A 761 34.35 -18.88 -1.62
N TYR A 762 33.42 -18.00 -2.00
CA TYR A 762 33.52 -16.56 -1.78
C TYR A 762 32.22 -15.99 -1.20
N ARG A 763 32.33 -14.91 -0.42
CA ARG A 763 31.18 -14.13 0.06
C ARG A 763 30.65 -13.30 -1.10
N VAL A 764 29.37 -13.47 -1.43
CA VAL A 764 28.69 -12.60 -2.41
C VAL A 764 28.52 -11.21 -1.82
N ASP A 765 28.97 -10.21 -2.56
CA ASP A 765 28.86 -8.80 -2.19
C ASP A 765 28.22 -8.09 -3.39
N GLU A 766 26.95 -7.70 -3.26
CA GLU A 766 26.19 -7.15 -4.39
C GLU A 766 26.84 -5.87 -4.94
N GLU A 767 27.41 -5.03 -4.08
CA GLU A 767 28.11 -3.82 -4.51
C GLU A 767 29.28 -4.17 -5.44
N LEU A 768 30.13 -5.11 -5.04
CA LEU A 768 31.29 -5.52 -5.82
C LEU A 768 30.94 -6.36 -7.05
N GLU A 769 29.83 -7.11 -6.99
CA GLU A 769 29.29 -7.82 -8.14
C GLU A 769 28.90 -6.83 -9.25
N ILE A 770 28.15 -5.78 -8.92
CA ILE A 770 27.72 -4.75 -9.88
C ILE A 770 28.91 -3.98 -10.45
N LEU A 771 29.91 -3.66 -9.64
CA LEU A 771 31.13 -3.03 -10.12
C LEU A 771 31.99 -3.98 -10.98
N GLY A 772 31.93 -5.28 -10.69
CA GLY A 772 32.52 -6.33 -11.50
C GLY A 772 31.91 -6.43 -12.90
N GLU A 773 30.58 -6.33 -13.00
CA GLU A 773 29.86 -6.31 -14.30
C GLU A 773 30.34 -5.17 -15.21
N ILE A 774 30.78 -4.04 -14.65
CA ILE A 774 31.37 -2.93 -15.42
C ILE A 774 32.73 -3.34 -16.00
N LEU A 775 33.59 -3.97 -15.18
CA LEU A 775 34.91 -4.44 -15.62
C LEU A 775 34.81 -5.53 -16.70
N GLU A 776 33.71 -6.28 -16.71
CA GLU A 776 33.43 -7.33 -17.70
C GLU A 776 32.66 -6.82 -18.93
N GLY A 777 32.29 -5.53 -18.96
CA GLY A 777 31.56 -4.91 -20.07
C GLY A 777 30.08 -5.28 -20.15
N GLU A 778 29.51 -5.82 -19.07
CA GLU A 778 28.09 -6.19 -18.98
C GLU A 778 27.20 -5.05 -18.50
N ARG A 779 27.79 -4.01 -17.88
CA ARG A 779 27.07 -2.84 -17.34
C ARG A 779 27.71 -1.53 -17.75
N PHE A 780 26.85 -0.61 -18.19
CA PHE A 780 27.26 0.69 -18.76
C PHE A 780 27.11 1.83 -17.75
N ILE A 781 28.07 2.76 -17.76
CA ILE A 781 28.08 3.94 -16.88
C ILE A 781 27.39 5.12 -17.57
N SER A 782 26.34 5.65 -16.94
CA SER A 782 25.82 7.01 -17.18
C SER A 782 26.33 7.93 -16.07
N CYS A 783 27.12 8.95 -16.41
CA CYS A 783 27.82 9.76 -15.41
C CYS A 783 27.40 11.23 -15.41
N HIS A 784 26.83 11.69 -14.29
CA HIS A 784 26.60 13.12 -14.05
C HIS A 784 27.93 13.88 -14.06
N SER A 785 28.02 14.89 -14.92
CA SER A 785 29.25 15.67 -15.08
C SER A 785 28.97 17.09 -15.56
N TYR A 786 29.83 18.02 -15.17
CA TYR A 786 29.79 19.40 -15.68
C TYR A 786 31.15 19.84 -16.21
N VAL A 787 32.20 19.75 -15.40
CA VAL A 787 33.49 20.40 -15.67
C VAL A 787 34.44 19.51 -16.48
N GLN A 788 35.13 20.12 -17.45
CA GLN A 788 36.00 19.43 -18.40
C GLN A 788 37.14 18.60 -17.75
N SER A 789 37.65 19.04 -16.60
CA SER A 789 38.75 18.36 -15.90
C SER A 789 38.32 17.03 -15.32
N GLU A 790 37.09 16.94 -14.81
CA GLU A 790 36.55 15.73 -14.20
C GLU A 790 36.09 14.72 -15.26
N ILE A 791 35.50 15.22 -16.35
CA ILE A 791 35.17 14.41 -17.52
C ILE A 791 36.44 13.71 -18.05
N ASN A 792 37.51 14.48 -18.24
CA ASN A 792 38.80 13.96 -18.68
C ASN A 792 39.46 13.02 -17.65
N MET A 793 39.23 13.22 -16.35
CA MET A 793 39.71 12.33 -15.30
C MET A 793 39.02 10.97 -15.38
N LEU A 794 37.68 10.94 -15.40
CA LEU A 794 36.95 9.66 -15.37
C LEU A 794 37.20 8.82 -16.62
N MET A 795 37.34 9.44 -17.81
CA MET A 795 37.74 8.72 -19.03
C MET A 795 39.10 8.02 -18.86
N LYS A 796 40.08 8.67 -18.22
CA LYS A 796 41.40 8.07 -17.96
C LYS A 796 41.36 6.97 -16.91
N VAL A 797 40.53 7.14 -15.87
CA VAL A 797 40.31 6.08 -14.87
C VAL A 797 39.72 4.85 -15.57
N ALA A 798 38.67 5.02 -16.38
CA ALA A 798 38.06 3.93 -17.14
C ALA A 798 39.07 3.20 -18.03
N GLU A 799 39.87 3.95 -18.80
CA GLU A 799 40.93 3.41 -19.65
C GLU A 799 41.98 2.61 -18.87
N SER A 800 42.34 3.04 -17.65
CA SER A 800 43.31 2.34 -16.80
C SER A 800 42.81 0.99 -16.25
N PHE A 801 41.49 0.76 -16.32
CA PHE A 801 40.83 -0.48 -15.93
C PHE A 801 40.27 -1.24 -17.15
N ASP A 802 40.66 -0.85 -18.37
CA ASP A 802 40.28 -1.49 -19.64
C ASP A 802 38.77 -1.47 -19.96
N PHE A 803 38.05 -0.44 -19.49
CA PHE A 803 36.65 -0.20 -19.87
C PHE A 803 36.42 1.23 -20.39
N ARG A 804 35.21 1.51 -20.89
CA ARG A 804 34.80 2.82 -21.41
C ARG A 804 33.59 3.37 -20.64
N VAL A 805 33.54 4.69 -20.47
CA VAL A 805 32.32 5.36 -20.01
C VAL A 805 31.32 5.41 -21.16
N ASN A 806 30.05 5.10 -20.91
CA ASN A 806 29.04 5.07 -21.96
C ASN A 806 28.47 6.46 -22.27
N THR A 807 27.99 7.17 -21.25
CA THR A 807 27.39 8.50 -21.42
C THR A 807 27.83 9.42 -20.28
N PHE A 808 28.20 10.66 -20.64
CA PHE A 808 28.24 11.76 -19.68
C PHE A 808 26.94 12.57 -19.78
N THR A 809 26.25 12.73 -18.65
CA THR A 809 24.95 13.42 -18.56
C THR A 809 25.12 14.83 -17.98
N HIS A 810 24.24 15.73 -18.39
CA HIS A 810 24.29 17.20 -18.25
C HIS A 810 25.45 17.82 -19.05
N ILE A 811 26.67 17.36 -18.80
CA ILE A 811 27.91 17.59 -19.56
C ILE A 811 28.07 19.00 -20.14
N LEU A 812 27.80 20.02 -19.33
CA LEU A 812 27.71 21.42 -19.82
C LEU A 812 29.02 21.99 -20.38
N GLU A 813 30.17 21.41 -20.03
CA GLU A 813 31.47 21.73 -20.65
C GLU A 813 31.97 20.66 -21.63
N GLY A 814 31.11 19.76 -22.11
CA GLY A 814 31.45 18.72 -23.07
C GLY A 814 32.11 19.25 -24.34
N TYR A 815 31.68 20.43 -24.81
CA TYR A 815 32.27 21.14 -25.95
C TYR A 815 33.78 21.39 -25.80
N LYS A 816 34.31 21.52 -24.58
CA LYS A 816 35.74 21.74 -24.33
C LYS A 816 36.57 20.46 -24.46
N VAL A 817 35.93 19.29 -24.45
CA VAL A 817 36.57 17.96 -24.50
C VAL A 817 35.99 17.04 -25.58
N ALA A 818 35.18 17.58 -26.50
CA ALA A 818 34.43 16.80 -27.49
C ALA A 818 35.32 15.89 -28.35
N GLU A 819 36.49 16.35 -28.79
CA GLU A 819 37.44 15.52 -29.55
C GLU A 819 37.95 14.32 -28.73
N LYS A 820 38.20 14.52 -27.42
CA LYS A 820 38.62 13.43 -26.52
C LYS A 820 37.48 12.46 -26.27
N MET A 821 36.25 12.96 -26.14
CA MET A 821 35.07 12.12 -26.01
C MET A 821 34.88 11.23 -27.25
N ALA A 822 35.00 11.80 -28.44
CA ALA A 822 34.91 11.06 -29.69
C ALA A 822 36.01 9.99 -29.81
N GLN A 823 37.24 10.30 -29.40
CA GLN A 823 38.35 9.32 -29.35
C GLN A 823 38.11 8.21 -28.32
N HIS A 824 37.51 8.54 -27.18
CA HIS A 824 37.16 7.56 -26.15
C HIS A 824 35.97 6.69 -26.56
N GLY A 825 35.06 7.22 -27.38
CA GLY A 825 33.80 6.57 -27.77
C GLY A 825 32.65 6.80 -26.79
N VAL A 826 32.77 7.77 -25.88
CA VAL A 826 31.70 8.13 -24.92
C VAL A 826 30.68 9.07 -25.58
N GLY A 827 29.40 8.88 -25.27
CA GLY A 827 28.32 9.79 -25.65
C GLY A 827 28.15 10.98 -24.71
N GLY A 828 27.44 12.01 -25.17
CA GLY A 828 27.12 13.19 -24.37
C GLY A 828 25.63 13.46 -24.37
N SER A 829 25.03 13.62 -23.19
CA SER A 829 23.64 14.06 -23.07
C SER A 829 23.57 15.32 -22.23
N THR A 830 23.09 16.40 -22.83
CA THR A 830 23.21 17.76 -22.27
C THR A 830 21.87 18.44 -22.15
N PHE A 831 21.82 19.48 -21.31
CA PHE A 831 20.76 20.47 -21.40
C PHE A 831 20.95 21.35 -22.63
N SER A 832 19.85 21.86 -23.16
CA SER A 832 19.90 22.82 -24.26
C SER A 832 20.25 24.24 -23.75
N ASP A 833 19.67 24.66 -22.61
CA ASP A 833 19.85 26.01 -22.04
C ASP A 833 19.75 26.15 -20.50
N TRP A 834 19.87 25.07 -19.74
CA TRP A 834 19.79 25.11 -18.26
C TRP A 834 21.17 25.18 -17.57
N TRP A 835 21.54 26.36 -17.03
CA TRP A 835 22.85 26.58 -16.37
C TRP A 835 22.88 27.79 -15.41
N ALA A 836 24.08 28.18 -14.95
CA ALA A 836 24.41 29.32 -14.06
C ALA A 836 23.81 29.29 -12.63
N TYR A 837 23.34 28.14 -12.15
CA TYR A 837 22.85 27.95 -10.79
C TYR A 837 23.91 27.43 -9.79
N LYS A 838 25.09 26.99 -10.29
CA LYS A 838 26.28 26.61 -9.50
C LYS A 838 27.55 27.17 -10.12
N TYR A 839 28.67 27.05 -9.39
CA TYR A 839 29.97 27.47 -9.90
C TYR A 839 30.44 26.58 -11.06
N GLU A 840 30.28 25.25 -10.95
CA GLU A 840 30.64 24.28 -11.98
C GLU A 840 29.86 24.37 -13.31
N VAL A 841 28.79 25.17 -13.37
CA VAL A 841 27.94 25.34 -14.57
C VAL A 841 27.99 26.76 -15.15
N LYS A 842 29.00 27.57 -14.79
CA LYS A 842 29.11 28.98 -15.23
C LYS A 842 29.52 29.15 -16.68
N ASP A 843 30.32 28.23 -17.21
CA ASP A 843 30.85 28.29 -18.59
C ASP A 843 29.95 27.56 -19.60
N ALA A 844 28.77 27.13 -19.18
CA ALA A 844 27.81 26.47 -20.07
C ALA A 844 27.35 27.41 -21.20
N ILE A 845 27.17 26.84 -22.40
CA ILE A 845 26.74 27.57 -23.60
C ILE A 845 25.67 26.78 -24.37
N PRO A 846 24.72 27.45 -25.06
CA PRO A 846 23.69 26.75 -25.82
C PRO A 846 24.23 26.00 -27.06
N PHE A 847 25.48 26.26 -27.42
CA PHE A 847 26.16 25.61 -28.56
C PHE A 847 26.76 24.24 -28.19
N ASN A 848 26.70 23.84 -26.91
CA ASN A 848 27.38 22.64 -26.40
C ASN A 848 27.03 21.39 -27.21
N ALA A 849 25.73 21.12 -27.37
CA ALA A 849 25.24 19.95 -28.10
C ALA A 849 25.73 19.93 -29.56
N ALA A 850 25.66 21.06 -30.25
CA ALA A 850 26.05 21.16 -31.65
C ALA A 850 27.57 21.00 -31.85
N ILE A 851 28.38 21.52 -30.93
CA ILE A 851 29.85 21.35 -30.98
C ILE A 851 30.21 19.88 -30.74
N MET A 852 29.61 19.22 -29.76
CA MET A 852 29.83 17.80 -29.50
C MET A 852 29.45 16.94 -30.70
N ALA A 853 28.25 17.15 -31.27
CA ALA A 853 27.79 16.43 -32.45
C ALA A 853 28.76 16.57 -33.64
N ARG A 854 29.22 17.80 -33.93
CA ARG A 854 30.19 18.07 -35.00
C ARG A 854 31.56 17.42 -34.80
N ALA A 855 31.96 17.20 -33.55
CA ALA A 855 33.18 16.48 -33.21
C ALA A 855 33.03 14.96 -33.36
N GLY A 856 31.84 14.45 -33.68
CA GLY A 856 31.55 13.02 -33.84
C GLY A 856 31.05 12.34 -32.56
N VAL A 857 30.66 13.09 -31.53
CA VAL A 857 30.07 12.55 -30.30
C VAL A 857 28.59 12.27 -30.52
N THR A 858 28.13 11.05 -30.21
CA THR A 858 26.68 10.76 -30.16
C THR A 858 26.05 11.63 -29.07
N THR A 859 25.24 12.60 -29.49
CA THR A 859 24.78 13.68 -28.61
C THR A 859 23.26 13.65 -28.45
N ALA A 860 22.78 13.70 -27.22
CA ALA A 860 21.35 13.76 -26.86
C ALA A 860 21.01 15.01 -26.03
N ILE A 861 19.72 15.32 -25.95
CA ILE A 861 19.16 16.30 -25.03
C ILE A 861 18.26 15.58 -24.03
N ASN A 862 18.49 15.81 -22.73
CA ASN A 862 17.70 15.24 -21.64
C ASN A 862 16.97 16.31 -20.83
N SER A 863 16.03 15.88 -19.99
CA SER A 863 15.19 16.79 -19.22
C SER A 863 15.69 17.07 -17.81
N ASP A 864 16.11 16.04 -17.07
CA ASP A 864 16.31 16.07 -15.61
C ASP A 864 15.10 16.64 -14.82
N ASP A 865 13.93 16.79 -15.46
CA ASP A 865 12.75 17.48 -14.89
C ASP A 865 11.44 16.95 -15.49
N ASP A 866 10.44 16.80 -14.63
CA ASP A 866 9.15 16.19 -14.99
C ASP A 866 8.30 17.02 -15.94
N GLU A 867 8.47 18.35 -15.93
CA GLU A 867 7.75 19.30 -16.77
C GLU A 867 8.51 19.61 -18.08
N MET A 868 9.84 19.60 -18.05
CA MET A 868 10.68 19.77 -19.24
C MET A 868 10.66 18.53 -20.14
N ALA A 869 10.53 17.33 -19.56
CA ALA A 869 10.48 16.09 -20.31
C ALA A 869 9.37 16.07 -21.38
N ARG A 870 8.19 16.65 -21.07
CA ARG A 870 7.08 16.81 -22.05
C ARG A 870 7.31 17.92 -23.10
N ARG A 871 8.47 18.58 -23.10
CA ARG A 871 8.87 19.66 -24.01
C ARG A 871 10.20 19.39 -24.72
N LEU A 872 10.72 18.16 -24.65
CA LEU A 872 12.00 17.80 -25.28
C LEU A 872 12.05 18.09 -26.79
N ASN A 873 10.91 18.10 -27.49
CA ASN A 873 10.83 18.56 -28.88
C ASN A 873 11.25 20.03 -29.05
N GLN A 874 10.90 20.89 -28.09
CA GLN A 874 11.29 22.30 -28.07
C GLN A 874 12.74 22.46 -27.63
N GLU A 875 13.21 21.61 -26.71
CA GLU A 875 14.62 21.57 -26.29
C GLU A 875 15.54 21.21 -27.46
N ALA A 876 15.16 20.20 -28.25
CA ALA A 876 15.82 19.85 -29.51
C ALA A 876 15.83 21.05 -30.49
N ALA A 877 14.72 21.77 -30.64
CA ALA A 877 14.59 22.88 -31.57
C ALA A 877 15.58 24.04 -31.29
N LYS A 878 15.98 24.23 -30.02
CA LYS A 878 16.99 25.23 -29.64
C LYS A 878 18.35 24.96 -30.29
N THR A 879 18.69 23.71 -30.59
CA THR A 879 19.95 23.36 -31.27
C THR A 879 19.99 23.82 -32.73
N VAL A 880 18.82 23.93 -33.38
CA VAL A 880 18.69 24.60 -34.68
C VAL A 880 18.99 26.09 -34.53
N LYS A 881 18.39 26.73 -33.50
CA LYS A 881 18.52 28.17 -33.27
C LYS A 881 19.95 28.61 -32.93
N TYR A 882 20.59 27.94 -31.99
CA TYR A 882 21.92 28.31 -31.51
C TYR A 882 23.00 27.59 -32.30
N GLY A 883 22.86 26.28 -32.50
CA GLY A 883 23.85 25.46 -33.18
C GLY A 883 23.84 25.61 -34.70
N GLY A 884 22.73 26.00 -35.32
CA GLY A 884 22.57 25.95 -36.79
C GLY A 884 22.56 24.51 -37.32
N MET A 885 22.10 23.56 -36.50
CA MET A 885 21.92 22.16 -36.88
C MET A 885 20.74 22.03 -37.85
N ASP A 886 20.78 21.02 -38.72
CA ASP A 886 19.59 20.68 -39.50
C ASP A 886 18.50 20.09 -38.59
N GLN A 887 17.27 20.11 -39.08
CA GLN A 887 16.11 19.72 -38.27
C GLN A 887 16.08 18.22 -38.00
N GLU A 888 16.63 17.38 -38.88
CA GLU A 888 16.69 15.93 -38.69
C GLU A 888 17.73 15.57 -37.62
N GLU A 889 18.91 16.21 -37.67
CA GLU A 889 19.94 16.11 -36.62
C GLU A 889 19.41 16.59 -35.27
N ALA A 890 18.69 17.72 -35.24
CA ALA A 890 18.07 18.21 -34.00
C ALA A 890 17.04 17.23 -33.45
N TRP A 891 16.16 16.67 -34.29
CA TRP A 891 15.19 15.67 -33.87
C TRP A 891 15.85 14.37 -33.40
N ALA A 892 16.96 13.97 -34.02
CA ALA A 892 17.73 12.80 -33.62
C ALA A 892 18.22 12.88 -32.16
N MET A 893 18.48 14.09 -31.64
CA MET A 893 18.94 14.30 -30.25
C MET A 893 17.95 13.87 -29.18
N VAL A 894 16.67 13.72 -29.52
CA VAL A 894 15.62 13.28 -28.58
C VAL A 894 14.95 11.97 -29.01
N THR A 895 15.48 11.31 -30.05
CA THR A 895 14.95 10.04 -30.58
C THR A 895 16.06 9.01 -30.81
N ILE A 896 16.69 8.96 -31.99
CA ILE A 896 17.64 7.90 -32.33
C ILE A 896 18.97 8.01 -31.58
N ASN A 897 19.42 9.21 -31.19
CA ASN A 897 20.64 9.37 -30.41
C ASN A 897 20.49 8.84 -28.98
N PRO A 898 19.47 9.22 -28.18
CA PRO A 898 19.24 8.58 -26.89
C PRO A 898 18.99 7.07 -27.01
N ALA A 899 18.34 6.58 -28.09
CA ALA A 899 18.23 5.14 -28.34
C ALA A 899 19.61 4.48 -28.47
N LYS A 900 20.56 5.07 -29.20
CA LYS A 900 21.94 4.57 -29.32
C LYS A 900 22.67 4.61 -27.99
N LEU A 901 22.53 5.69 -27.22
CA LEU A 901 23.15 5.83 -25.90
C LEU A 901 22.63 4.76 -24.91
N LEU A 902 21.37 4.36 -25.06
CA LEU A 902 20.74 3.32 -24.26
C LEU A 902 20.87 1.91 -24.87
N HIS A 903 21.49 1.77 -26.05
CA HIS A 903 21.65 0.52 -26.79
C HIS A 903 20.30 -0.14 -27.13
N LEU A 904 19.34 0.68 -27.55
CA LEU A 904 17.98 0.31 -27.95
C LEU A 904 17.67 0.72 -29.40
N ASP A 905 18.66 1.18 -30.16
CA ASP A 905 18.49 1.70 -31.51
C ASP A 905 18.18 0.61 -32.55
N ASP A 906 18.29 -0.67 -32.21
CA ASP A 906 17.76 -1.79 -32.99
C ASP A 906 16.24 -1.95 -32.80
N ARG A 907 15.71 -1.47 -31.66
CA ARG A 907 14.29 -1.61 -31.28
C ARG A 907 13.46 -0.36 -31.49
N THR A 908 13.96 0.83 -31.16
CA THR A 908 13.17 2.07 -31.12
C THR A 908 14.00 3.30 -31.55
N GLY A 909 13.45 4.50 -31.39
CA GLY A 909 14.11 5.78 -31.70
C GLY A 909 14.07 6.21 -33.17
N SER A 910 13.46 5.42 -34.06
CA SER A 910 13.31 5.74 -35.49
C SER A 910 12.18 4.94 -36.14
N ILE A 911 11.64 5.40 -37.25
CA ILE A 911 10.60 4.68 -38.01
C ILE A 911 11.24 3.79 -39.07
N LYS A 912 11.42 2.51 -38.72
CA LYS A 912 11.99 1.49 -39.61
C LYS A 912 11.26 0.17 -39.47
N LYS A 913 11.10 -0.55 -40.59
CA LYS A 913 10.48 -1.88 -40.58
C LYS A 913 11.14 -2.81 -39.55
N GLY A 914 10.32 -3.44 -38.71
CA GLY A 914 10.74 -4.39 -37.67
C GLY A 914 10.96 -3.77 -36.28
N LYS A 915 11.10 -2.44 -36.18
CA LYS A 915 11.19 -1.72 -34.91
C LYS A 915 9.85 -1.70 -34.17
N ASP A 916 9.93 -1.52 -32.85
CA ASP A 916 8.78 -1.28 -31.97
C ASP A 916 7.96 -0.11 -32.50
N ALA A 917 6.64 -0.26 -32.51
CA ALA A 917 5.73 0.80 -32.94
C ALA A 917 5.52 1.83 -31.81
N ASP A 918 6.62 2.51 -31.45
CA ASP A 918 6.65 3.63 -30.52
C ASP A 918 6.62 4.92 -31.34
N LEU A 919 5.42 5.43 -31.62
CA LEU A 919 5.16 6.45 -32.64
C LEU A 919 4.35 7.62 -32.09
N VAL A 920 4.60 8.82 -32.63
CA VAL A 920 3.84 10.04 -32.28
C VAL A 920 3.32 10.70 -33.54
N LEU A 921 2.02 10.99 -33.57
CA LEU A 921 1.39 11.80 -34.60
C LEU A 921 1.24 13.23 -34.09
N TRP A 922 1.84 14.18 -34.79
CA TRP A 922 1.84 15.60 -34.48
C TRP A 922 0.93 16.35 -35.44
N ASN A 923 0.21 17.35 -34.92
CA ASN A 923 -0.64 18.22 -35.73
C ASN A 923 0.15 19.19 -36.62
N GLU A 924 1.42 19.45 -36.30
CA GLU A 924 2.29 20.42 -36.95
C GLU A 924 3.74 19.93 -36.92
N HIS A 925 4.67 20.67 -37.54
CA HIS A 925 6.10 20.35 -37.53
C HIS A 925 6.62 20.11 -36.10
N PRO A 926 7.23 18.94 -35.77
CA PRO A 926 7.47 18.51 -34.39
C PRO A 926 8.39 19.44 -33.56
N LEU A 927 9.34 20.13 -34.20
CA LEU A 927 10.20 21.15 -33.55
C LEU A 927 9.52 22.51 -33.31
N SER A 928 8.24 22.68 -33.68
CA SER A 928 7.50 23.93 -33.48
C SER A 928 6.99 24.06 -32.05
N VAL A 929 6.97 25.27 -31.51
CA VAL A 929 6.32 25.57 -30.22
C VAL A 929 4.79 25.39 -30.27
N TYR A 930 4.20 25.37 -31.47
CA TYR A 930 2.78 25.12 -31.71
C TYR A 930 2.44 23.64 -31.95
N ALA A 931 3.45 22.77 -31.98
CA ALA A 931 3.23 21.34 -32.17
C ALA A 931 2.63 20.72 -30.91
N HIS A 932 1.59 19.91 -31.13
CA HIS A 932 0.93 19.09 -30.13
C HIS A 932 0.95 17.64 -30.61
N ALA A 933 1.35 16.72 -29.72
CA ALA A 933 1.14 15.30 -29.95
C ALA A 933 -0.37 15.04 -29.92
N GLU A 934 -0.95 14.62 -31.03
CA GLU A 934 -2.35 14.23 -31.09
C GLU A 934 -2.54 12.80 -30.58
N LYS A 935 -1.58 11.91 -30.90
CA LYS A 935 -1.62 10.50 -30.53
C LYS A 935 -0.21 9.99 -30.23
N THR A 936 -0.04 9.29 -29.12
CA THR A 936 1.22 8.66 -28.70
C THR A 936 0.99 7.16 -28.54
N MET A 937 1.72 6.39 -29.33
CA MET A 937 1.65 4.95 -29.42
C MET A 937 2.91 4.32 -28.80
N ILE A 938 2.72 3.22 -28.06
CA ILE A 938 3.80 2.38 -27.54
C ILE A 938 3.44 0.93 -27.86
N ASP A 939 4.37 0.19 -28.46
CA ASP A 939 4.16 -1.20 -28.88
C ASP A 939 2.84 -1.41 -29.66
N GLY A 940 2.42 -0.46 -30.49
CA GLY A 940 1.19 -0.55 -31.27
C GLY A 940 -0.11 -0.23 -30.51
N ALA A 941 -0.05 0.17 -29.24
CA ALA A 941 -1.20 0.60 -28.44
C ALA A 941 -1.19 2.12 -28.19
N PHE A 942 -2.34 2.78 -28.28
CA PHE A 942 -2.45 4.22 -27.99
C PHE A 942 -2.54 4.46 -26.48
N TYR A 943 -1.48 5.01 -25.90
CA TYR A 943 -1.47 5.39 -24.49
C TYR A 943 -1.91 6.84 -24.24
N PHE A 944 -1.86 7.66 -25.29
CA PHE A 944 -2.44 9.00 -25.31
C PHE A 944 -3.12 9.28 -26.64
N ASP A 945 -4.30 9.90 -26.57
CA ASP A 945 -5.08 10.41 -27.69
C ASP A 945 -5.77 11.70 -27.21
N ILE A 946 -5.56 12.82 -27.89
CA ILE A 946 -6.05 14.14 -27.45
C ILE A 946 -7.58 14.22 -27.39
N ASP A 947 -8.27 13.49 -28.27
CA ASP A 947 -9.74 13.44 -28.29
C ASP A 947 -10.26 12.63 -27.09
N GLU A 948 -9.58 11.51 -26.76
CA GLU A 948 -9.86 10.70 -25.59
C GLU A 948 -9.59 11.48 -24.30
N ASP A 949 -8.48 12.23 -24.23
CA ASP A 949 -8.13 13.06 -23.07
C ASP A 949 -9.22 14.11 -22.79
N GLN A 950 -9.74 14.78 -23.83
CA GLN A 950 -10.82 15.74 -23.68
C GLN A 950 -12.11 15.08 -23.13
N ALA A 951 -12.47 13.90 -23.64
CA ALA A 951 -13.61 13.15 -23.13
C ALA A 951 -13.39 12.68 -21.68
N LEU A 952 -12.18 12.23 -21.36
CA LEU A 952 -11.77 11.74 -20.05
C LEU A 952 -11.86 12.84 -19.00
N ARG A 953 -11.43 14.07 -19.30
CA ARG A 953 -11.59 15.22 -18.37
C ARG A 953 -13.05 15.47 -18.00
N GLN A 954 -13.98 15.33 -18.95
CA GLN A 954 -15.41 15.50 -18.69
C GLN A 954 -15.98 14.36 -17.84
N SER A 955 -15.60 13.11 -18.13
CA SER A 955 -16.05 11.96 -17.36
C SER A 955 -15.52 11.98 -15.92
N LEU A 956 -14.26 12.36 -15.72
CA LEU A 956 -13.64 12.49 -14.39
C LEU A 956 -14.36 13.55 -13.54
N GLN A 957 -14.78 14.68 -14.14
CA GLN A 957 -15.55 15.69 -13.42
C GLN A 957 -16.94 15.19 -13.01
N LYS A 958 -17.61 14.44 -13.90
CA LYS A 958 -18.91 13.81 -13.61
C LYS A 958 -18.79 12.80 -12.47
N GLU A 959 -17.78 11.93 -12.53
CA GLU A 959 -17.50 10.93 -11.49
C GLU A 959 -17.17 11.58 -10.15
N LYS A 960 -16.31 12.61 -10.14
CA LYS A 960 -16.00 13.37 -8.92
C LYS A 960 -17.27 13.92 -8.27
N ASN A 961 -18.18 14.48 -9.07
CA ASN A 961 -19.45 15.00 -8.56
C ASN A 961 -20.34 13.88 -8.01
N GLN A 962 -20.43 12.72 -8.69
CA GLN A 962 -21.19 11.57 -8.22
C GLN A 962 -20.68 11.08 -6.86
N LEU A 963 -19.37 10.88 -6.71
CA LEU A 963 -18.74 10.45 -5.46
C LEU A 963 -18.98 11.45 -4.31
N ILE A 964 -18.94 12.76 -4.60
CA ILE A 964 -19.29 13.80 -3.62
C ILE A 964 -20.76 13.66 -3.17
N GLN A 965 -21.71 13.41 -4.08
CA GLN A 965 -23.12 13.21 -3.72
C GLN A 965 -23.34 11.94 -2.88
N MET A 966 -22.62 10.86 -3.20
CA MET A 966 -22.66 9.63 -2.41
C MET A 966 -22.13 9.89 -0.99
N MET A 967 -21.03 10.62 -0.87
CA MET A 967 -20.44 10.96 0.43
C MET A 967 -21.33 11.89 1.25
N LEU A 968 -22.00 12.86 0.63
CA LEU A 968 -23.00 13.72 1.29
C LEU A 968 -24.20 12.90 1.82
N SER A 969 -24.62 11.87 1.09
CA SER A 969 -25.70 10.98 1.52
C SER A 969 -25.27 10.12 2.71
N ASP A 970 -24.06 9.54 2.65
CA ASP A 970 -23.45 8.76 3.75
C ASP A 970 -23.30 9.59 5.04
N GLN A 971 -22.83 10.83 4.94
CA GLN A 971 -22.74 11.74 6.10
C GLN A 971 -24.10 12.05 6.74
N LYS A 972 -25.16 12.17 5.92
CA LYS A 972 -26.52 12.40 6.40
C LYS A 972 -27.09 11.17 7.12
N SER A 973 -26.91 9.97 6.56
CA SER A 973 -27.40 8.73 7.17
C SER A 973 -26.62 8.36 8.43
N SER A 974 -25.31 8.56 8.44
CA SER A 974 -24.45 8.20 9.57
C SER A 974 -24.40 9.26 10.68
N GLY A 975 -24.84 10.49 10.40
CA GLY A 975 -24.71 11.63 11.31
C GLY A 975 -23.26 12.09 11.53
N SER A 976 -22.31 11.63 10.70
CA SER A 976 -20.89 11.98 10.78
C SER A 976 -20.61 13.35 10.16
N LYS A 977 -19.77 14.15 10.83
CA LYS A 977 -19.27 15.43 10.27
C LYS A 977 -18.20 15.23 9.18
N GLY A 978 -17.73 14.01 8.94
CA GLY A 978 -16.60 13.73 8.06
C GLY A 978 -15.26 14.27 8.60
N ARG A 979 -14.18 13.99 7.88
CA ARG A 979 -12.83 14.52 8.18
C ARG A 979 -12.39 15.54 7.14
N ALA A 980 -11.62 16.55 7.54
CA ALA A 980 -10.98 17.44 6.59
C ALA A 980 -10.00 16.66 5.68
N PRO A 981 -9.82 17.07 4.41
CA PRO A 981 -8.80 16.50 3.54
C PRO A 981 -7.41 16.72 4.12
N GLY A 982 -6.56 15.69 4.07
CA GLY A 982 -5.16 15.80 4.44
C GLY A 982 -4.36 16.53 3.35
N LYS A 983 -3.31 17.26 3.74
CA LYS A 983 -2.35 17.81 2.79
C LYS A 983 -1.60 16.65 2.13
N ARG A 984 -1.66 16.57 0.80
CA ARG A 984 -0.80 15.67 0.01
C ARG A 984 0.36 16.48 -0.55
N ASP A 985 1.51 16.39 0.10
CA ASP A 985 2.74 16.94 -0.46
C ASP A 985 3.33 15.91 -1.43
N ARG A 986 3.27 16.22 -2.74
CA ARG A 986 4.00 15.45 -3.73
C ARG A 986 5.44 15.96 -3.75
N ILE A 987 6.37 15.12 -3.33
CA ILE A 987 7.79 15.40 -3.46
C ILE A 987 8.13 15.30 -4.96
N LYS A 988 8.66 16.39 -5.52
CA LYS A 988 9.32 16.33 -6.82
C LYS A 988 10.75 15.89 -6.58
N PHE A 989 11.17 14.84 -7.25
CA PHE A 989 12.54 14.37 -7.15
C PHE A 989 13.40 15.00 -8.23
N ASP A 990 14.60 15.40 -7.83
CA ASP A 990 15.68 15.89 -8.69
C ASP A 990 16.98 15.16 -8.36
N CYS A 991 18.04 15.49 -9.10
CA CYS A 991 19.38 14.94 -8.94
C CYS A 991 19.92 15.01 -7.48
N GLU A 992 19.49 15.96 -6.66
CA GLU A 992 20.03 16.19 -5.32
C GLU A 992 19.13 15.66 -4.19
N THR A 993 17.92 15.22 -4.52
CA THR A 993 16.93 14.83 -3.52
C THR A 993 17.37 13.59 -2.76
N ILE A 994 17.48 13.69 -1.43
CA ILE A 994 17.80 12.59 -0.50
C ILE A 994 16.61 12.44 0.45
N ASN A 995 16.22 11.19 0.70
CA ASN A 995 15.09 10.84 1.57
C ASN A 995 15.42 10.86 3.07
#